data_AF-A0A8I2YGH6-F1
#
_entry.id   AF-A0A8I2YGH6-F1
#
_cell.length_a   1.000
_cell.length_b   1.000
_cell.length_c   1.000
_cell.angle_alpha   90.00
_cell.angle_beta   90.00
_cell.angle_gamma   90.00
#
_symmetry.space_group_name_H-M   'P 1'
#
loop_
_entity.id
_entity.type
_entity.pdbx_description
1 polymer ?
#
loop_
_entity_poly.entity_id
_entity_poly.type
_entity_poly.pdbx_seq_one_letter_code
_entity_poly.pdbx_strand_id
1 'polypeptide(L)'
;MTTATTSVFTKNPTALNYAVTHVFFPVVLPEDSDYTPQNDHSLARAVCAAAHAYSEKIDNNLQPQWHRITDMLENLQTCVQSERLDKDHVISQLGGMKTGDIITFFLRPRNAAVILRKHDSCTLYESFEVSPRRKDVEETAGSLVCIYPGPAVEVPNTVFDDGNFRSELANFITHPNKIDSNPPNPPPIPSQHITALLTGILRTVGCIAGISRITKRVRDEIGRVDRNDKGNSAWRRSPLWLLIRAAIHTSLDRSTSGCALYKEFVLFFICSLAIDANNAEISSDLLHLMSAKILRRLSKLGASTPGWLSDMALRTCSCLQDTLEIRWASERATKSPPPPWNPSQLNLTKDTHLSLLHSHEYLHNALAGPAHKPGRTPFRLKDHVRGTLEDFLSSNGTFFEEAYRSGPYVCLFDVERSVERGIDDWVACITDVFQACAQLETLMDKYLSSAHHMGGLTYDATPEHRSIMLLTALELWVALDQLVVKEIPILADYSPEVPTVFLERLLLRKSMNFQRLSRAYWYLSSRHSQSHLGWSVLSDKFTEHSFPLRYYECSPNLQHLKAHIEAEAIQASTSRAYRTNIAPDVGYLPGGHLDNDRTETSKSILPSEPLHAKVVVFELQCPVLVRIWRSATTRLLHHFVPRSDEGWPGYKDNGSFVSLSDIPELQPYLAEHLRQKSPLKAQFHFAYLYSDGPQSRNGARLCYAFEVRFQDKHRPNEGFCEWRRNPASGLRRHELANTVTLFAFGISVNFGSNLEYATANSFDNMNAYNQDTTHISNKVLSTQTDCPEDYSLHEYIVFGHLRSGGSLQWTNILRELRNRALNIHRVNFHYLLAQAASQIGPLDLTTGGLMWHQELQEPSFCHALLEELESLFDDLAASLSDGVAMNTITFLATRLLTSSPCEDVSEQAIRLLRNVRKNTFRWVKELSYNLIQDPMSHERRKLLQDMAATCRSTCDVDPTTLRKIILSAEDVEALLACSIFIHATTGPTNPASRMFVLRTCRR
;
A
#
# COMPACT_ATOMS: atom_id res chain seq x y z
N MET A 1 33.82 40.51 -1.58
CA MET A 1 34.93 40.89 -0.69
C MET A 1 35.86 39.70 -0.54
N THR A 2 37.12 39.85 -0.91
CA THR A 2 38.20 38.89 -0.68
C THR A 2 38.77 39.07 0.72
N THR A 3 38.05 38.61 1.73
CA THR A 3 38.61 38.38 3.08
C THR A 3 38.76 36.88 3.24
N ALA A 4 39.99 36.38 3.10
CA ALA A 4 40.31 34.99 3.36
C ALA A 4 40.25 34.73 4.88
N THR A 5 39.04 34.53 5.41
CA THR A 5 38.84 33.87 6.69
C THR A 5 39.55 32.52 6.62
N THR A 6 40.63 32.39 7.39
CA THR A 6 41.51 31.23 7.36
C THR A 6 40.69 30.00 7.74
N SER A 7 40.46 29.09 6.78
CA SER A 7 39.56 27.96 6.99
C SER A 7 39.97 27.18 8.25
N VAL A 8 39.01 26.99 9.16
CA VAL A 8 39.20 26.33 10.46
C VAL A 8 39.74 24.90 10.28
N PHE A 9 39.50 24.32 9.10
CA PHE A 9 39.89 22.96 8.73
C PHE A 9 41.15 22.85 7.86
N THR A 10 41.82 23.96 7.51
CA THR A 10 43.02 23.99 6.62
C THR A 10 44.13 22.98 6.96
N LYS A 11 44.21 22.49 8.21
CA LYS A 11 45.23 21.54 8.68
C LYS A 11 44.69 20.17 9.08
N ASN A 12 43.39 19.89 8.91
CA ASN A 12 42.81 18.61 9.30
C ASN A 12 41.62 18.19 8.41
N PRO A 13 41.87 17.46 7.31
CA PRO A 13 40.81 17.01 6.40
C PRO A 13 39.85 15.98 7.02
N THR A 14 40.29 15.20 8.03
CA THR A 14 39.39 14.23 8.68
C THR A 14 38.33 14.93 9.54
N ALA A 15 38.70 16.01 10.23
CA ALA A 15 37.76 16.85 10.96
C ALA A 15 36.78 17.60 10.04
N LEU A 16 37.21 17.97 8.82
CA LEU A 16 36.29 18.55 7.83
C LEU A 16 35.27 17.52 7.36
N ASN A 17 35.72 16.31 7.03
CA ASN A 17 34.82 15.24 6.59
C ASN A 17 33.82 14.84 7.69
N TYR A 18 34.27 14.81 8.95
CA TYR A 18 33.42 14.64 10.13
C TYR A 18 32.33 15.73 10.21
N ALA A 19 32.72 17.00 10.12
CA ALA A 19 31.79 18.12 10.14
C ALA A 19 30.79 18.07 8.97
N VAL A 20 31.26 17.81 7.74
CA VAL A 20 30.41 17.66 6.56
C VAL A 20 29.42 16.51 6.75
N THR A 21 29.88 15.33 7.15
CA THR A 21 29.04 14.14 7.34
C THR A 21 27.93 14.39 8.36
N HIS A 22 28.23 14.93 9.55
CA HIS A 22 27.19 15.14 10.56
C HIS A 22 26.28 16.35 10.31
N VAL A 23 26.76 17.40 9.63
CA VAL A 23 25.97 18.59 9.31
C VAL A 23 25.08 18.34 8.09
N PHE A 24 25.65 17.85 6.99
CA PHE A 24 24.95 17.59 5.74
C PHE A 24 24.17 16.27 5.77
N PHE A 25 24.66 15.23 6.45
CA PHE A 25 24.02 13.91 6.52
C PHE A 25 23.82 13.31 5.12
N PRO A 26 24.91 12.85 4.49
CA PRO A 26 24.90 12.28 3.14
C PRO A 26 24.20 10.92 3.08
N VAL A 27 23.99 10.41 1.87
CA VAL A 27 23.32 9.12 1.62
C VAL A 27 24.20 7.94 2.00
N VAL A 28 25.51 8.04 1.77
CA VAL A 28 26.50 7.07 2.23
C VAL A 28 27.08 7.57 3.55
N LEU A 29 26.91 6.79 4.62
CA LEU A 29 27.40 7.09 5.96
C LEU A 29 28.57 6.15 6.31
N PRO A 30 29.48 6.52 7.22
CA PRO A 30 30.52 5.62 7.71
C PRO A 30 29.93 4.40 8.43
N GLU A 31 30.60 3.26 8.36
CA GLU A 31 30.19 2.03 9.05
C GLU A 31 30.53 2.10 10.55
N ASP A 32 31.79 2.45 10.84
CA ASP A 32 32.34 2.63 12.19
C ASP A 32 32.14 4.06 12.73
N SER A 33 32.15 4.20 14.06
CA SER A 33 32.17 5.49 14.75
C SER A 33 33.40 6.34 14.37
N ASP A 34 33.13 7.48 13.71
CA ASP A 34 34.09 8.54 13.36
C ASP A 34 34.34 9.57 14.49
N TYR A 35 33.73 9.35 15.67
CA TYR A 35 33.91 10.21 16.83
C TYR A 35 35.36 10.19 17.36
N THR A 36 35.93 11.39 17.48
CA THR A 36 37.06 11.68 18.36
C THR A 36 36.81 13.00 19.10
N PRO A 37 37.37 13.23 20.30
CA PRO A 37 37.28 14.52 20.98
C PRO A 37 37.76 15.68 20.09
N GLN A 38 38.81 15.44 19.30
CA GLN A 38 39.39 16.43 18.38
C GLN A 38 38.44 16.80 17.23
N ASN A 39 37.72 15.83 16.68
CA ASN A 39 36.71 16.07 15.63
C ASN A 39 35.55 16.92 16.15
N ASP A 40 35.04 16.57 17.34
CA ASP A 40 33.92 17.27 17.99
C ASP A 40 34.31 18.70 18.41
N HIS A 41 35.53 18.89 18.95
CA HIS A 41 36.08 20.20 19.25
C HIS A 41 36.32 21.04 17.99
N SER A 42 36.72 20.42 16.87
CA SER A 42 36.87 21.10 15.58
C SER A 42 35.51 21.55 15.01
N LEU A 43 34.46 20.73 15.17
CA LEU A 43 33.09 21.10 14.83
C LEU A 43 32.57 22.26 15.70
N ALA A 44 32.78 22.21 17.02
CA ALA A 44 32.43 23.31 17.92
C ALA A 44 33.13 24.61 17.52
N ARG A 45 34.44 24.54 17.23
CA ARG A 45 35.25 25.68 16.77
C ARG A 45 34.76 26.26 15.45
N ALA A 46 34.39 25.42 14.48
CA ALA A 46 33.84 25.89 13.21
C ALA A 46 32.50 26.61 13.38
N VAL A 47 31.62 26.11 14.27
CA VAL A 47 30.37 26.80 14.61
C VAL A 47 30.65 28.12 15.32
N CYS A 48 31.59 28.16 16.27
CA CYS A 48 31.95 29.38 17.00
C CYS A 48 32.51 30.45 16.06
N ALA A 49 33.49 30.09 15.23
CA ALA A 49 34.06 30.99 14.21
C ALA A 49 32.99 31.53 13.25
N ALA A 50 32.04 30.67 12.81
CA ALA A 50 30.91 31.11 12.01
C ALA A 50 29.95 32.03 12.78
N ALA A 51 29.77 31.85 14.10
CA ALA A 51 28.93 32.73 14.92
C ALA A 51 29.54 34.14 15.08
N HIS A 52 30.87 34.25 15.20
CA HIS A 52 31.56 35.55 15.11
C HIS A 52 31.40 36.18 13.73
N ALA A 53 31.68 35.44 12.65
CA ALA A 53 31.57 35.96 11.29
C ALA A 53 30.13 36.38 10.91
N TYR A 54 29.12 35.66 11.43
CA TYR A 54 27.72 36.03 11.29
C TYR A 54 27.36 37.26 12.14
N SER A 55 27.96 37.44 13.33
CA SER A 55 27.70 38.62 14.17
C SER A 55 27.96 39.93 13.42
N GLU A 56 29.00 40.02 12.59
CA GLU A 56 29.27 41.20 11.75
C GLU A 56 28.19 41.54 10.70
N LYS A 57 27.19 40.67 10.50
CA LYS A 57 26.15 40.80 9.46
C LYS A 57 24.73 40.96 10.03
N ILE A 58 24.59 41.00 11.35
CA ILE A 58 23.30 41.12 12.06
C ILE A 58 22.99 42.60 12.37
N ASP A 59 21.71 42.97 12.33
CA ASP A 59 21.24 44.30 12.75
C ASP A 59 21.65 44.64 14.19
N ASN A 60 22.04 45.90 14.41
CA ASN A 60 22.51 46.42 15.72
C ASN A 60 21.57 46.11 16.89
N ASN A 61 20.26 46.03 16.65
CA ASN A 61 19.24 45.72 17.67
C ASN A 61 19.29 44.28 18.19
N LEU A 62 19.78 43.34 17.37
CA LEU A 62 19.88 41.91 17.70
C LEU A 62 21.28 41.51 18.18
N GLN A 63 22.29 42.37 17.99
CA GLN A 63 23.67 42.16 18.47
C GLN A 63 23.76 41.73 19.94
N PRO A 64 23.07 42.36 20.92
CA PRO A 64 23.21 41.97 22.33
C PRO A 64 22.63 40.58 22.62
N GLN A 65 21.59 40.16 21.88
CA GLN A 65 21.04 38.80 21.98
C GLN A 65 22.00 37.79 21.32
N TRP A 66 22.63 38.15 20.20
CA TRP A 66 23.57 37.29 19.50
C TRP A 66 24.91 37.13 20.23
N HIS A 67 25.43 38.18 20.86
CA HIS A 67 26.68 38.11 21.63
C HIS A 67 26.64 37.02 22.70
N ARG A 68 25.53 36.91 23.43
CA ARG A 68 25.26 35.82 24.40
C ARG A 68 25.28 34.42 23.78
N ILE A 69 24.92 34.28 22.49
CA ILE A 69 25.03 33.01 21.76
C ILE A 69 26.50 32.71 21.44
N THR A 70 27.26 33.72 21.04
CA THR A 70 28.71 33.60 20.82
C THR A 70 29.43 33.21 22.10
N ASP A 71 29.19 33.91 23.21
CA ASP A 71 29.78 33.60 24.53
C ASP A 71 29.44 32.16 24.98
N MET A 72 28.19 31.73 24.78
CA MET A 72 27.76 30.35 25.05
C MET A 72 28.53 29.32 24.19
N LEU A 73 28.80 29.64 22.92
CA LEU A 73 29.53 28.76 22.00
C LEU A 73 31.04 28.70 22.30
N GLU A 74 31.66 29.80 22.71
CA GLU A 74 33.06 29.83 23.18
C GLU A 74 33.24 28.96 24.43
N ASN A 75 32.33 29.10 25.40
CA ASN A 75 32.32 28.30 26.62
C ASN A 75 32.13 26.80 26.31
N LEU A 76 31.22 26.46 25.40
CA LEU A 76 31.02 25.08 24.94
C LEU A 76 32.24 24.53 24.18
N GLN A 77 32.88 25.32 23.32
CA GLN A 77 34.09 24.94 22.59
C GLN A 77 35.21 24.55 23.56
N THR A 78 35.42 25.35 24.60
CA THR A 78 36.44 25.08 25.64
C THR A 78 36.11 23.80 26.41
N CYS A 79 34.85 23.63 26.83
CA CYS A 79 34.40 22.42 27.51
C CYS A 79 34.57 21.12 26.69
N VAL A 80 34.39 21.17 25.37
CA VAL A 80 34.48 20.01 24.47
C VAL A 80 35.93 19.67 24.07
N GLN A 81 36.92 20.50 24.43
CA GLN A 81 38.34 20.22 24.15
C GLN A 81 38.85 18.95 24.82
N SER A 82 38.25 18.56 25.96
CA SER A 82 38.55 17.32 26.68
C SER A 82 37.30 16.43 26.75
N GLU A 83 37.50 15.11 26.79
CA GLU A 83 36.37 14.16 26.90
C GLU A 83 35.65 14.22 28.26
N ARG A 84 36.35 14.68 29.30
CA ARG A 84 35.80 14.95 30.63
C ARG A 84 35.83 16.44 30.90
N LEU A 85 34.76 16.94 31.52
CA LEU A 85 34.69 18.31 32.02
C LEU A 85 35.61 18.44 33.24
N ASP A 86 36.43 19.49 33.26
CA ASP A 86 37.24 19.85 34.42
C ASP A 86 36.39 20.55 35.49
N LYS A 87 36.57 20.18 36.76
CA LYS A 87 35.76 20.69 37.87
C LYS A 87 36.05 22.17 38.12
N ASP A 88 37.32 22.55 38.14
CA ASP A 88 37.71 23.90 38.50
C ASP A 88 37.33 24.88 37.37
N HIS A 89 37.43 24.46 36.11
CA HIS A 89 36.87 25.19 34.97
C HIS A 89 35.34 25.36 35.08
N VAL A 90 34.57 24.31 35.40
CA VAL A 90 33.11 24.40 35.58
C VAL A 90 32.75 25.33 36.74
N ILE A 91 33.46 25.28 37.88
CA ILE A 91 33.24 26.21 39.01
C ILE A 91 33.51 27.66 38.57
N SER A 92 34.62 27.89 37.86
CA SER A 92 34.99 29.21 37.34
C SER A 92 33.91 29.77 36.41
N GLN A 93 33.43 28.96 35.47
CA GLN A 93 32.34 29.31 34.55
C GLN A 93 31.02 29.61 35.29
N LEU A 94 30.60 28.77 36.23
CA LEU A 94 29.38 29.00 37.04
C LEU A 94 29.50 30.23 37.96
N GLY A 95 30.71 30.51 38.46
CA GLY A 95 31.03 31.68 39.28
C GLY A 95 31.05 32.99 38.49
N GLY A 96 31.43 32.94 37.21
CA GLY A 96 31.53 34.11 36.33
C GLY A 96 30.20 34.59 35.71
N MET A 97 29.12 33.81 35.82
CA MET A 97 27.83 34.11 35.18
C MET A 97 27.21 35.44 35.66
N LYS A 98 26.98 36.35 34.72
CA LYS A 98 26.23 37.61 34.87
C LYS A 98 24.79 37.44 34.39
N THR A 99 23.91 38.38 34.75
CA THR A 99 22.52 38.40 34.28
C THR A 99 22.47 38.47 32.74
N GLY A 100 21.79 37.50 32.14
CA GLY A 100 21.66 37.31 30.69
C GLY A 100 22.56 36.23 30.12
N ASP A 101 23.57 35.75 30.87
CA ASP A 101 24.53 34.77 30.40
C ASP A 101 23.90 33.38 30.25
N ILE A 102 24.40 32.63 29.25
CA ILE A 102 23.94 31.28 28.90
C ILE A 102 25.15 30.36 28.86
N ILE A 103 25.13 29.29 29.64
CA ILE A 103 26.18 28.26 29.64
C ILE A 103 25.56 26.91 29.30
N THR A 104 26.24 26.13 28.47
CA THR A 104 25.80 24.81 28.02
C THR A 104 26.88 23.76 28.25
N PHE A 105 26.55 22.67 28.94
CA PHE A 105 27.43 21.54 29.19
C PHE A 105 26.96 20.28 28.47
N PHE A 106 27.89 19.53 27.87
CA PHE A 106 27.62 18.21 27.29
C PHE A 106 28.15 17.10 28.20
N LEU A 107 27.26 16.35 28.84
CA LEU A 107 27.57 15.20 29.68
C LEU A 107 27.71 13.93 28.82
N ARG A 108 28.75 13.91 27.95
CA ARG A 108 28.97 12.86 26.94
C ARG A 108 28.81 11.42 27.47
N PRO A 109 29.42 11.00 28.60
CA PRO A 109 29.31 9.61 29.09
C PRO A 109 27.87 9.18 29.45
N ARG A 110 26.95 10.14 29.56
CA ARG A 110 25.57 9.95 30.02
C ARG A 110 24.53 10.45 29.03
N ASN A 111 24.96 10.87 27.83
CA ASN A 111 24.09 11.33 26.74
C ASN A 111 23.11 12.46 27.15
N ALA A 112 23.53 13.33 28.07
CA ALA A 112 22.70 14.42 28.58
C ALA A 112 23.34 15.78 28.29
N ALA A 113 22.50 16.80 28.15
CA ALA A 113 22.90 18.19 28.11
C ALA A 113 22.24 18.97 29.24
N VAL A 114 22.95 19.97 29.74
CA VAL A 114 22.45 20.94 30.72
C VAL A 114 22.69 22.34 30.16
N ILE A 115 21.66 23.17 30.16
CA ILE A 115 21.74 24.59 29.83
C ILE A 115 21.38 25.38 31.09
N LEU A 116 22.21 26.35 31.45
CA LEU A 116 21.96 27.30 32.54
C LEU A 116 21.77 28.69 31.95
N ARG A 117 20.80 29.44 32.48
CA ARG A 117 20.53 30.83 32.10
C ARG A 117 20.37 31.68 33.34
N LYS A 118 21.23 32.69 33.51
CA LYS A 118 21.18 33.58 34.67
C LYS A 118 20.18 34.71 34.40
N HIS A 119 19.11 34.78 35.18
CA HIS A 119 18.14 35.88 35.17
C HIS A 119 18.36 36.77 36.42
N ASP A 120 17.59 37.86 36.56
CA ASP A 120 17.80 38.85 37.63
C ASP A 120 17.66 38.27 39.04
N SER A 121 16.61 37.47 39.27
CA SER A 121 16.28 36.90 40.59
C SER A 121 16.59 35.40 40.72
N CYS A 122 16.67 34.67 39.61
CA CYS A 122 16.88 33.22 39.58
C CYS A 122 17.84 32.79 38.46
N THR A 123 18.37 31.57 38.58
CA THR A 123 19.06 30.86 37.50
C THR A 123 18.16 29.74 37.03
N LEU A 124 17.84 29.75 35.74
CA LEU A 124 17.05 28.71 35.09
C LEU A 124 17.96 27.57 34.63
N TYR A 125 17.63 26.37 35.08
CA TYR A 125 18.24 25.11 34.68
C TYR A 125 17.34 24.39 33.70
N GLU A 126 17.89 23.95 32.57
CA GLU A 126 17.19 23.14 31.57
C GLU A 126 18.04 21.90 31.28
N SER A 127 17.44 20.70 31.23
CA SER A 127 18.19 19.48 30.87
C SER A 127 17.44 18.60 29.86
N PHE A 128 18.16 17.85 29.05
CA PHE A 128 17.59 16.93 28.06
C PHE A 128 18.58 15.83 27.63
N GLU A 129 18.04 14.74 27.11
CA GLU A 129 18.83 13.69 26.43
C GLU A 129 19.21 14.17 25.03
N VAL A 130 20.48 14.01 24.64
CA VAL A 130 21.00 14.61 23.40
C VAL A 130 20.75 13.71 22.20
N SER A 131 21.17 12.45 22.26
CA SER A 131 20.84 11.42 21.27
C SER A 131 19.60 10.62 21.70
N PRO A 132 18.70 10.27 20.77
CA PRO A 132 17.59 9.37 21.05
C PRO A 132 18.07 7.94 21.43
N ARG A 133 17.22 7.17 22.13
CA ARG A 133 17.57 5.78 22.48
C ARG A 133 17.61 4.91 21.22
N ARG A 134 18.46 3.87 21.23
CA ARG A 134 18.65 2.96 20.09
C ARG A 134 17.32 2.43 19.54
N LYS A 135 16.48 1.90 20.43
CA LYS A 135 15.14 1.40 20.15
C LYS A 135 14.25 2.47 19.49
N ASP A 136 14.22 3.67 20.06
CA ASP A 136 13.41 4.77 19.55
C ASP A 136 13.82 5.18 18.11
N VAL A 137 15.11 5.07 17.75
CA VAL A 137 15.61 5.27 16.37
C VAL A 137 15.19 4.12 15.45
N GLU A 138 15.37 2.88 15.89
CA GLU A 138 15.06 1.67 15.10
C GLU A 138 13.54 1.50 14.83
N GLU A 139 12.67 1.99 15.73
CA GLU A 139 11.21 1.90 15.60
C GLU A 139 10.56 3.10 14.87
N THR A 140 11.26 4.22 14.69
CA THR A 140 10.62 5.46 14.21
C THR A 140 10.56 5.59 12.70
N ALA A 141 9.33 5.82 12.19
CA ALA A 141 9.04 6.24 10.82
C ALA A 141 9.58 7.64 10.45
N GLY A 142 10.90 7.76 10.26
CA GLY A 142 11.54 8.76 9.40
C GLY A 142 12.28 9.90 10.09
N SER A 143 11.63 10.75 10.88
CA SER A 143 12.35 11.77 11.66
C SER A 143 11.74 11.90 13.03
N LEU A 144 12.52 11.47 14.03
CA LEU A 144 12.19 11.55 15.45
C LEU A 144 11.73 12.96 15.83
N VAL A 145 10.55 13.05 16.42
CA VAL A 145 9.97 14.30 16.89
C VAL A 145 10.39 14.49 18.34
N CYS A 146 11.53 15.16 18.53
CA CYS A 146 12.07 15.44 19.86
C CYS A 146 11.66 16.85 20.32
N ILE A 147 11.32 16.98 21.59
CA ILE A 147 10.95 18.25 22.23
C ILE A 147 12.14 18.72 23.07
N TYR A 148 12.54 19.98 22.91
CA TYR A 148 13.67 20.57 23.64
C TYR A 148 13.32 21.95 24.25
N PRO A 149 13.90 22.31 25.40
CA PRO A 149 14.59 21.41 26.33
C PRO A 149 13.57 20.59 27.13
N GLY A 150 14.06 19.65 27.93
CA GLY A 150 13.25 18.71 28.73
C GLY A 150 12.71 19.36 30.02
N PRO A 151 12.90 18.73 31.19
CA PRO A 151 12.57 19.35 32.47
C PRO A 151 13.37 20.64 32.71
N ALA A 152 12.76 21.58 33.41
CA ALA A 152 13.38 22.85 33.77
C ALA A 152 13.03 23.28 35.20
N VAL A 153 14.00 23.90 35.89
CA VAL A 153 13.92 24.30 37.30
C VAL A 153 14.51 25.69 37.46
N GLU A 154 13.79 26.58 38.14
CA GLU A 154 14.30 27.89 38.57
C GLU A 154 14.86 27.76 40.00
N VAL A 155 16.14 28.09 40.15
CA VAL A 155 16.83 28.13 41.45
C VAL A 155 17.08 29.61 41.81
N PRO A 156 16.70 30.10 43.00
CA PRO A 156 16.97 31.48 43.40
C PRO A 156 18.47 31.83 43.32
N ASN A 157 18.79 33.04 42.90
CA ASN A 157 20.18 33.48 42.79
C ASN A 157 20.92 33.42 44.13
N THR A 158 20.23 33.62 45.26
CA THR A 158 20.77 33.44 46.62
C THR A 158 21.30 32.02 46.90
N VAL A 159 20.79 31.00 46.21
CA VAL A 159 21.29 29.62 46.30
C VAL A 159 22.34 29.35 45.21
N PHE A 160 22.09 29.80 43.98
CA PHE A 160 23.05 29.63 42.88
C PHE A 160 24.40 30.28 43.16
N ASP A 161 24.39 31.45 43.81
CA ASP A 161 25.60 32.22 44.05
C ASP A 161 26.43 31.71 45.25
N ASP A 162 25.92 30.74 46.01
CA ASP A 162 26.67 30.05 47.08
C ASP A 162 27.81 29.18 46.50
N GLY A 163 29.01 29.36 47.06
CA GLY A 163 30.22 28.67 46.59
C GLY A 163 30.21 27.16 46.84
N ASN A 164 29.56 26.68 47.90
CA ASN A 164 29.44 25.25 48.19
C ASN A 164 28.46 24.60 47.22
N PHE A 165 27.31 25.24 46.98
CA PHE A 165 26.33 24.78 45.99
C PHE A 165 26.94 24.68 44.59
N ARG A 166 27.71 25.70 44.15
CA ARG A 166 28.47 25.66 42.89
C ARG A 166 29.49 24.52 42.85
N SER A 167 30.23 24.29 43.94
CA SER A 167 31.21 23.21 44.04
C SER A 167 30.57 21.82 43.93
N GLU A 168 29.41 21.61 44.57
CA GLU A 168 28.68 20.33 44.50
C GLU A 168 27.94 20.13 43.17
N LEU A 169 27.41 21.20 42.58
CA LEU A 169 26.88 21.16 41.22
C LEU A 169 27.98 20.80 40.20
N ALA A 170 29.18 21.38 40.35
CA ALA A 170 30.34 21.03 39.54
C ALA A 170 30.83 19.60 39.80
N ASN A 171 30.81 19.11 41.06
CA ASN A 171 31.05 17.70 41.37
C ASN A 171 30.08 16.79 40.59
N PHE A 172 28.78 17.11 40.61
CA PHE A 172 27.76 16.31 39.92
C PHE A 172 27.93 16.33 38.39
N ILE A 173 28.18 17.51 37.81
CA ILE A 173 28.41 17.70 36.37
C ILE A 173 29.67 16.96 35.88
N THR A 174 30.74 16.97 36.66
CA THR A 174 32.03 16.35 36.27
C THR A 174 32.15 14.87 36.64
N HIS A 175 31.55 14.45 37.76
CA HIS A 175 31.69 13.11 38.34
C HIS A 175 30.34 12.49 38.74
N PRO A 176 29.42 12.23 37.79
CA PRO A 176 28.10 11.63 38.07
C PRO A 176 28.14 10.14 38.51
N ASN A 177 29.31 9.63 38.93
CA ASN A 177 29.58 8.22 39.22
C ASN A 177 29.95 7.94 40.70
N LYS A 178 29.76 8.90 41.62
CA LYS A 178 30.03 8.71 43.07
C LYS A 178 28.79 8.42 43.92
N ILE A 179 27.66 8.15 43.28
CA ILE A 179 26.47 7.60 43.93
C ILE A 179 26.48 6.09 43.62
N ASP A 180 26.55 5.30 44.67
CA ASP A 180 26.69 3.82 44.74
C ASP A 180 28.07 3.20 44.43
N SER A 181 28.46 2.27 45.33
CA SER A 181 29.76 1.61 45.36
C SER A 181 29.64 0.14 44.94
N ASN A 182 30.11 -0.21 43.73
CA ASN A 182 30.36 -1.57 43.19
C ASN A 182 29.16 -2.57 43.13
N PRO A 183 29.02 -3.31 42.02
CA PRO A 183 29.84 -4.51 41.78
C PRO A 183 30.52 -4.56 40.39
N PRO A 184 31.39 -5.55 40.09
CA PRO A 184 32.37 -5.50 38.98
C PRO A 184 31.86 -5.48 37.53
N ASN A 185 30.55 -5.45 37.30
CA ASN A 185 29.93 -5.32 35.98
C ASN A 185 28.56 -4.64 36.11
N PRO A 186 28.49 -3.30 36.21
CA PRO A 186 27.21 -2.60 36.20
C PRO A 186 26.63 -2.63 34.76
N PRO A 187 25.36 -2.99 34.56
CA PRO A 187 24.70 -2.78 33.28
C PRO A 187 24.63 -1.27 32.97
N PRO A 188 24.63 -0.87 31.68
CA PRO A 188 24.60 0.54 31.30
C PRO A 188 23.31 1.21 31.81
N ILE A 189 23.45 2.01 32.88
CA ILE A 189 22.35 2.74 33.52
C ILE A 189 21.68 3.66 32.47
N PRO A 190 20.35 3.58 32.26
CA PRO A 190 19.65 4.43 31.30
C PRO A 190 19.84 5.93 31.60
N SER A 191 20.14 6.70 30.55
CA SER A 191 20.41 8.16 30.58
C SER A 191 19.33 8.98 31.28
N GLN A 192 18.08 8.50 31.24
CA GLN A 192 16.89 9.10 31.86
C GLN A 192 17.04 9.31 33.37
N HIS A 193 17.87 8.52 34.05
CA HIS A 193 18.08 8.69 35.49
C HIS A 193 18.82 9.97 35.84
N ILE A 194 19.70 10.52 34.99
CA ILE A 194 20.58 11.64 35.39
C ILE A 194 19.92 13.00 35.17
N THR A 195 19.19 13.17 34.08
CA THR A 195 18.35 14.37 33.89
C THR A 195 17.23 14.40 34.94
N ALA A 196 16.62 13.25 35.26
CA ALA A 196 15.63 13.14 36.33
C ALA A 196 16.23 13.38 37.73
N LEU A 197 17.40 12.80 38.05
CA LEU A 197 18.08 12.97 39.34
C LEU A 197 18.52 14.43 39.54
N LEU A 198 19.16 15.05 38.56
CA LEU A 198 19.55 16.46 38.63
C LEU A 198 18.32 17.36 38.80
N THR A 199 17.26 17.11 38.04
CA THR A 199 15.97 17.84 38.20
C THR A 199 15.38 17.62 39.59
N GLY A 200 15.46 16.41 40.14
CA GLY A 200 15.00 16.06 41.49
C GLY A 200 15.78 16.77 42.59
N ILE A 201 17.11 16.81 42.48
CA ILE A 201 17.99 17.56 43.40
C ILE A 201 17.67 19.05 43.33
N LEU A 202 17.66 19.65 42.14
CA LEU A 202 17.40 21.09 41.96
C LEU A 202 16.00 21.50 42.43
N ARG A 203 15.00 20.61 42.31
CA ARG A 203 13.64 20.81 42.88
C ARG A 203 13.61 20.93 44.41
N THR A 204 14.63 20.47 45.14
CA THR A 204 14.69 20.66 46.61
C THR A 204 15.08 22.09 47.00
N VAL A 205 15.71 22.82 46.09
CA VAL A 205 16.25 24.19 46.30
C VAL A 205 15.66 25.23 45.34
N GLY A 206 14.61 24.86 44.61
CA GLY A 206 14.03 25.67 43.53
C GLY A 206 12.62 25.20 43.13
N CYS A 207 12.04 25.82 42.11
CA CYS A 207 10.69 25.54 41.63
C CYS A 207 10.68 25.09 40.15
N ILE A 208 9.59 24.45 39.71
CA ILE A 208 9.47 23.96 38.32
C ILE A 208 9.20 25.13 37.38
N ALA A 209 10.00 25.27 36.32
CA ALA A 209 9.90 26.37 35.38
C ALA A 209 8.93 26.08 34.22
N GLY A 210 8.02 27.03 33.97
CA GLY A 210 7.08 27.00 32.83
C GLY A 210 7.71 27.55 31.55
N ILE A 211 8.56 26.78 30.90
CA ILE A 211 9.31 27.22 29.70
C ILE A 211 8.61 26.92 28.37
N SER A 212 8.80 27.80 27.37
CA SER A 212 8.53 27.48 25.97
C SER A 212 9.46 26.35 25.49
N ARG A 213 8.92 25.43 24.69
CA ARG A 213 9.66 24.28 24.16
C ARG A 213 9.54 24.22 22.65
N ILE A 214 10.67 23.98 22.00
CA ILE A 214 10.78 23.79 20.56
C ILE A 214 10.61 22.32 20.19
N THR A 215 9.95 22.06 19.07
CA THR A 215 9.89 20.73 18.47
C THR A 215 10.91 20.64 17.34
N LYS A 216 11.84 19.69 17.41
CA LYS A 216 12.80 19.42 16.32
C LYS A 216 12.59 18.01 15.75
N ARG A 217 12.50 17.94 14.42
CA ARG A 217 12.64 16.70 13.66
C ARG A 217 14.12 16.32 13.57
N VAL A 218 14.51 15.29 14.31
CA VAL A 218 15.85 14.72 14.36
C VAL A 218 15.94 13.56 13.35
N ARG A 219 17.05 13.51 12.60
CA ARG A 219 17.46 12.33 11.82
C ARG A 219 18.77 11.85 12.39
N ASP A 220 18.77 10.60 12.82
CA ASP A 220 19.88 9.85 13.36
C ASP A 220 19.74 8.42 12.80
N GLU A 221 20.86 7.76 12.55
CA GLU A 221 20.94 6.41 12.00
C GLU A 221 22.01 5.64 12.79
N ILE A 222 21.89 4.31 12.83
CA ILE A 222 22.78 3.44 13.61
C ILE A 222 23.45 2.48 12.65
N GLY A 223 24.78 2.56 12.55
CA GLY A 223 25.58 1.66 11.72
C GLY A 223 25.40 0.18 12.08
N ARG A 224 25.77 -0.68 11.14
CA ARG A 224 25.76 -2.14 11.29
C ARG A 224 26.72 -2.54 12.42
N VAL A 225 26.23 -3.32 13.39
CA VAL A 225 27.09 -4.01 14.37
C VAL A 225 27.17 -5.48 13.94
N ASP A 226 28.33 -5.91 13.45
CA ASP A 226 28.56 -7.33 13.21
C ASP A 226 28.59 -8.07 14.55
N ARG A 227 27.81 -9.15 14.68
CA ARG A 227 27.54 -9.86 15.94
C ARG A 227 28.78 -10.41 16.66
N ASN A 228 29.92 -10.47 15.96
CA ASN A 228 31.16 -11.03 16.44
C ASN A 228 32.14 -9.98 16.99
N ASP A 229 31.96 -8.69 16.65
CA ASP A 229 32.86 -7.63 17.12
C ASP A 229 32.27 -6.91 18.35
N LYS A 230 32.88 -7.16 19.51
CA LYS A 230 32.46 -6.59 20.79
C LYS A 230 33.16 -5.27 21.12
N GLY A 231 34.02 -4.76 20.23
CA GLY A 231 34.82 -3.56 20.44
C GLY A 231 34.26 -2.29 19.78
N ASN A 232 33.88 -2.36 18.50
CA ASN A 232 33.52 -1.16 17.75
C ASN A 232 32.08 -0.67 18.01
N SER A 233 31.96 0.62 18.30
CA SER A 233 30.67 1.30 18.35
C SER A 233 30.24 1.66 16.92
N ALA A 234 29.07 1.16 16.51
CA ALA A 234 28.44 1.56 15.26
C ALA A 234 28.33 3.09 15.11
N TRP A 235 28.48 3.57 13.88
CA TRP A 235 28.31 4.98 13.57
C TRP A 235 26.96 5.54 14.06
N ARG A 236 26.99 6.78 14.53
CA ARG A 236 25.82 7.61 14.86
C ARG A 236 26.09 9.06 14.52
N ARG A 237 25.05 9.86 14.37
CA ARG A 237 25.20 11.29 14.16
C ARG A 237 25.74 12.00 15.41
N SER A 238 26.71 12.92 15.23
CA SER A 238 27.27 13.73 16.33
C SER A 238 26.18 14.30 17.25
N PRO A 239 26.16 13.90 18.54
CA PRO A 239 25.22 14.44 19.52
C PRO A 239 25.46 15.94 19.75
N LEU A 240 26.74 16.36 19.72
CA LEU A 240 27.13 17.76 19.88
C LEU A 240 26.47 18.66 18.83
N TRP A 241 26.34 18.21 17.58
CA TRP A 241 25.63 18.98 16.55
C TRP A 241 24.12 19.15 16.84
N LEU A 242 23.50 18.21 17.54
CA LEU A 242 22.11 18.34 17.99
C LEU A 242 22.02 19.27 19.20
N LEU A 243 22.94 19.16 20.17
CA LEU A 243 23.06 20.07 21.30
C LEU A 243 23.22 21.52 20.85
N ILE A 244 24.21 21.84 20.01
CA ILE A 244 24.45 23.18 19.46
C ILE A 244 23.16 23.74 18.83
N ARG A 245 22.50 22.95 17.97
CA ARG A 245 21.25 23.37 17.31
C ARG A 245 20.08 23.55 18.27
N ALA A 246 20.03 22.82 19.38
CA ALA A 246 19.01 22.95 20.41
C ALA A 246 19.27 24.18 21.29
N ALA A 247 20.52 24.35 21.76
CA ALA A 247 20.94 25.47 22.58
C ALA A 247 20.74 26.82 21.88
N ILE A 248 21.21 26.99 20.64
CA ILE A 248 21.01 28.24 19.88
C ILE A 248 19.51 28.51 19.68
N HIS A 249 18.74 27.51 19.22
CA HIS A 249 17.32 27.72 18.92
C HIS A 249 16.49 28.04 20.17
N THR A 250 16.66 27.30 21.28
CA THR A 250 15.96 27.59 22.55
C THR A 250 16.34 28.92 23.19
N SER A 251 17.54 29.43 22.90
CA SER A 251 18.01 30.74 23.36
C SER A 251 17.41 31.90 22.55
N LEU A 252 17.16 31.67 21.26
CA LEU A 252 16.63 32.69 20.35
C LEU A 252 15.09 32.69 20.28
N ASP A 253 14.43 31.53 20.32
CA ASP A 253 12.96 31.37 20.21
C ASP A 253 12.17 32.06 21.36
N ARG A 254 12.87 32.59 22.35
CA ARG A 254 12.33 33.45 23.41
C ARG A 254 12.13 34.92 22.99
N SER A 255 12.52 35.31 21.77
CA SER A 255 12.20 36.61 21.17
C SER A 255 11.43 36.44 19.85
N THR A 256 10.58 37.42 19.51
CA THR A 256 9.63 37.36 18.38
C THR A 256 10.29 37.11 17.02
N SER A 257 11.57 37.46 16.86
CA SER A 257 12.32 37.29 15.61
C SER A 257 13.35 36.15 15.65
N GLY A 258 13.58 35.52 16.80
CA GLY A 258 14.72 34.61 17.00
C GLY A 258 14.64 33.29 16.21
N CYS A 259 13.43 32.82 15.87
CA CYS A 259 13.24 31.64 15.02
C CYS A 259 13.71 31.87 13.57
N ALA A 260 13.67 33.11 13.06
CA ALA A 260 14.24 33.48 11.77
C ALA A 260 15.78 33.52 11.85
N LEU A 261 16.31 34.27 12.82
CA LEU A 261 17.75 34.44 13.06
C LEU A 261 18.48 33.10 13.24
N TYR A 262 17.89 32.12 13.94
CA TYR A 262 18.42 30.77 14.03
C TYR A 262 18.55 30.07 12.66
N LYS A 263 17.52 30.17 11.81
CA LYS A 263 17.49 29.48 10.51
C LYS A 263 18.44 30.14 9.52
N GLU A 264 18.55 31.48 9.56
CA GLU A 264 19.53 32.25 8.81
C GLU A 264 20.97 31.87 9.19
N PHE A 265 21.30 31.84 10.48
CA PHE A 265 22.60 31.38 10.94
C PHE A 265 22.91 29.94 10.48
N VAL A 266 21.93 29.03 10.54
CA VAL A 266 22.10 27.67 10.04
C VAL A 266 22.36 27.64 8.53
N LEU A 267 21.73 28.51 7.74
CA LEU A 267 22.04 28.65 6.31
C LEU A 267 23.46 29.21 6.09
N PHE A 268 23.81 30.27 6.81
CA PHE A 268 25.16 30.88 6.77
C PHE A 268 26.25 29.85 7.09
N PHE A 269 26.09 29.08 8.17
CA PHE A 269 27.04 28.05 8.58
C PHE A 269 27.20 26.94 7.54
N ILE A 270 26.11 26.43 6.94
CA ILE A 270 26.24 25.39 5.89
C ILE A 270 26.86 25.95 4.60
N CYS A 271 26.64 27.22 4.25
CA CYS A 271 27.33 27.84 3.12
C CYS A 271 28.83 27.98 3.40
N SER A 272 29.22 28.46 4.58
CA SER A 272 30.63 28.56 4.99
C SER A 272 31.33 27.20 4.97
N LEU A 273 30.71 26.16 5.56
CA LEU A 273 31.24 24.79 5.55
C LEU A 273 31.31 24.19 4.13
N ALA A 274 30.45 24.64 3.20
CA ALA A 274 30.51 24.21 1.81
C ALA A 274 31.61 24.88 1.00
N ILE A 275 31.95 26.14 1.30
CA ILE A 275 33.13 26.81 0.76
C ILE A 275 34.40 26.08 1.24
N ASP A 276 34.49 25.74 2.52
CA ASP A 276 35.58 24.94 3.08
C ASP A 276 35.71 23.57 2.39
N ALA A 277 34.60 22.86 2.19
CA ALA A 277 34.57 21.56 1.50
C ALA A 277 34.99 21.63 0.03
N ASN A 278 34.61 22.68 -0.70
CA ASN A 278 35.01 22.87 -2.08
C ASN A 278 36.53 23.13 -2.19
N ASN A 279 37.06 23.98 -1.30
CA ASN A 279 38.50 24.28 -1.24
C ASN A 279 39.36 23.09 -0.80
N ALA A 280 38.77 22.09 -0.13
CA ALA A 280 39.43 20.86 0.29
C ALA A 280 39.22 19.69 -0.69
N GLU A 281 38.71 19.96 -1.88
CA GLU A 281 38.50 19.00 -2.98
C GLU A 281 37.67 17.73 -2.62
N ILE A 282 36.73 17.85 -1.69
CA ILE A 282 35.83 16.74 -1.28
C ILE A 282 35.08 16.11 -2.48
N SER A 283 34.67 14.84 -2.37
CA SER A 283 34.05 14.07 -3.47
C SER A 283 32.83 14.75 -4.11
N SER A 284 32.66 14.52 -5.41
CA SER A 284 31.63 15.17 -6.23
C SER A 284 30.21 14.93 -5.71
N ASP A 285 29.91 13.71 -5.25
CA ASP A 285 28.59 13.36 -4.70
C ASP A 285 28.26 14.19 -3.45
N LEU A 286 29.24 14.41 -2.58
CA LEU A 286 29.08 15.25 -1.39
C LEU A 286 28.87 16.72 -1.78
N LEU A 287 29.66 17.27 -2.71
CA LEU A 287 29.48 18.65 -3.18
C LEU A 287 28.08 18.87 -3.79
N HIS A 288 27.56 17.90 -4.56
CA HIS A 288 26.21 17.94 -5.11
C HIS A 288 25.14 17.91 -4.00
N LEU A 289 25.23 16.96 -3.05
CA LEU A 289 24.32 16.88 -1.89
C LEU A 289 24.35 18.15 -1.04
N MET A 290 25.51 18.79 -0.93
CA MET A 290 25.69 20.04 -0.20
C MET A 290 24.99 21.21 -0.90
N SER A 291 25.15 21.35 -2.22
CA SER A 291 24.41 22.32 -3.03
C SER A 291 22.89 22.13 -2.91
N ALA A 292 22.41 20.89 -3.09
CA ALA A 292 20.99 20.56 -2.95
C ALA A 292 20.41 20.88 -1.56
N LYS A 293 21.20 20.69 -0.49
CA LYS A 293 20.81 21.05 0.88
C LYS A 293 20.72 22.56 1.08
N ILE A 294 21.66 23.33 0.52
CA ILE A 294 21.68 24.80 0.58
C ILE A 294 20.46 25.37 -0.14
N LEU A 295 20.24 25.00 -1.41
CA LEU A 295 19.09 25.46 -2.20
C LEU A 295 17.75 25.11 -1.54
N ARG A 296 17.60 23.90 -1.01
CA ARG A 296 16.40 23.47 -0.27
C ARG A 296 16.21 24.21 1.06
N ARG A 297 17.27 24.76 1.67
CA ARG A 297 17.18 25.60 2.88
C ARG A 297 16.81 27.04 2.53
N LEU A 298 17.42 27.60 1.48
CA LEU A 298 17.08 28.91 0.94
C LEU A 298 15.60 28.96 0.51
N SER A 299 15.14 28.00 -0.28
CA SER A 299 13.74 27.86 -0.69
C SER A 299 12.75 27.78 0.50
N LYS A 300 13.16 27.16 1.62
CA LYS A 300 12.33 27.04 2.83
C LYS A 300 12.31 28.30 3.72
N LEU A 301 13.27 29.20 3.54
CA LEU A 301 13.24 30.54 4.14
C LEU A 301 12.48 31.52 3.25
N GLY A 302 12.63 31.37 1.92
CA GLY A 302 11.92 32.19 0.94
C GLY A 302 12.19 33.68 1.15
N ALA A 303 11.13 34.49 1.05
CA ALA A 303 11.19 35.95 1.16
C ALA A 303 11.64 36.48 2.55
N SER A 304 11.72 35.63 3.59
CA SER A 304 12.25 36.06 4.89
C SER A 304 13.78 36.02 4.97
N THR A 305 14.48 35.63 3.90
CA THR A 305 15.96 35.56 3.89
C THR A 305 16.55 36.94 3.56
N PRO A 306 17.53 37.47 4.32
CA PRO A 306 18.26 38.66 3.93
C PRO A 306 18.91 38.51 2.54
N GLY A 307 18.85 39.56 1.73
CA GLY A 307 19.36 39.52 0.35
C GLY A 307 20.82 39.08 0.26
N TRP A 308 21.69 39.60 1.15
CA TRP A 308 23.11 39.24 1.20
C TRP A 308 23.35 37.74 1.48
N LEU A 309 22.47 37.08 2.23
CA LEU A 309 22.56 35.67 2.58
C LEU A 309 22.02 34.79 1.45
N SER A 310 20.95 35.22 0.78
CA SER A 310 20.44 34.59 -0.44
C SER A 310 21.52 34.58 -1.53
N ASP A 311 22.15 35.73 -1.74
CA ASP A 311 23.30 35.94 -2.59
C ASP A 311 24.51 35.04 -2.25
N MET A 312 24.82 34.88 -0.95
CA MET A 312 25.90 34.00 -0.48
C MET A 312 25.58 32.53 -0.80
N ALA A 313 24.34 32.11 -0.56
CA ALA A 313 23.88 30.75 -0.84
C ALA A 313 23.92 30.44 -2.35
N LEU A 314 23.40 31.33 -3.19
CA LEU A 314 23.41 31.18 -4.64
C LEU A 314 24.85 31.14 -5.19
N ARG A 315 25.71 32.09 -4.81
CA ARG A 315 27.14 32.07 -5.22
C ARG A 315 27.86 30.79 -4.79
N THR A 316 27.60 30.31 -3.57
CA THR A 316 28.19 29.04 -3.09
C THR A 316 27.75 27.87 -3.98
N CYS A 317 26.45 27.78 -4.30
CA CYS A 317 25.92 26.75 -5.20
C CYS A 317 26.48 26.84 -6.62
N SER A 318 26.68 28.04 -7.17
CA SER A 318 27.36 28.22 -8.47
C SER A 318 28.80 27.70 -8.43
N CYS A 319 29.61 28.10 -7.44
CA CYS A 319 31.01 27.64 -7.34
C CYS A 319 31.12 26.11 -7.15
N LEU A 320 30.18 25.49 -6.44
CA LEU A 320 30.09 24.02 -6.35
C LEU A 320 29.78 23.41 -7.72
N GLN A 321 28.82 23.98 -8.46
CA GLN A 321 28.44 23.51 -9.80
C GLN A 321 29.59 23.66 -10.81
N ASP A 322 30.27 24.80 -10.84
CA ASP A 322 31.46 25.04 -11.68
C ASP A 322 32.53 23.96 -11.42
N THR A 323 32.76 23.63 -10.15
CA THR A 323 33.73 22.61 -9.73
C THR A 323 33.32 21.20 -10.19
N LEU A 324 32.02 20.87 -10.13
CA LEU A 324 31.47 19.60 -10.61
C LEU A 324 31.57 19.49 -12.15
N GLU A 325 31.33 20.57 -12.88
CA GLU A 325 31.41 20.59 -14.35
C GLU A 325 32.85 20.45 -14.84
N ILE A 326 33.82 21.09 -14.18
CA ILE A 326 35.26 20.91 -14.44
C ILE A 326 35.67 19.45 -14.24
N ARG A 327 35.26 18.83 -13.12
CA ARG A 327 35.54 17.40 -12.85
C ARG A 327 34.90 16.49 -13.89
N TRP A 328 33.65 16.76 -14.29
CA TRP A 328 32.95 16.00 -15.31
C TRP A 328 33.56 16.16 -16.71
N ALA A 329 34.13 17.31 -17.04
CA ALA A 329 34.91 17.50 -18.26
C ALA A 329 36.21 16.66 -18.23
N SER A 330 36.92 16.62 -17.10
CA SER A 330 38.14 15.81 -16.92
C SER A 330 37.87 14.31 -17.01
N GLU A 331 36.82 13.80 -16.36
CA GLU A 331 36.37 12.40 -16.47
C GLU A 331 36.04 12.00 -17.91
N ARG A 332 35.33 12.86 -18.65
CA ARG A 332 35.02 12.63 -20.07
C ARG A 332 36.27 12.64 -20.97
N ALA A 333 37.30 13.40 -20.62
CA ALA A 333 38.57 13.39 -21.34
C ALA A 333 39.45 12.16 -21.00
N THR A 334 39.25 11.54 -19.82
CA THR A 334 40.07 10.42 -19.32
C THR A 334 39.51 9.06 -19.73
N LYS A 335 38.20 8.94 -19.93
CA LYS A 335 37.57 7.72 -20.46
C LYS A 335 37.92 7.55 -21.95
N SER A 336 38.79 6.58 -22.23
CA SER A 336 39.10 6.15 -23.60
C SER A 336 37.84 5.81 -24.39
N PRO A 337 37.85 5.94 -25.74
CA PRO A 337 36.81 5.33 -26.56
C PRO A 337 36.71 3.81 -26.26
N PRO A 338 35.54 3.17 -26.54
CA PRO A 338 35.40 1.74 -26.39
C PRO A 338 36.53 1.00 -27.13
N PRO A 339 36.99 -0.16 -26.63
CA PRO A 339 38.13 -0.86 -27.22
C PRO A 339 37.88 -1.07 -28.71
N PRO A 340 38.83 -0.70 -29.59
CA PRO A 340 38.63 -0.84 -31.02
C PRO A 340 38.38 -2.31 -31.35
N TRP A 341 37.32 -2.55 -32.13
CA TRP A 341 36.95 -3.87 -32.63
C TRP A 341 38.19 -4.57 -33.21
N ASN A 342 38.67 -5.61 -32.54
CA ASN A 342 39.92 -6.30 -32.86
C ASN A 342 39.64 -7.74 -33.32
N PRO A 343 39.26 -7.95 -34.60
CA PRO A 343 38.84 -9.25 -35.10
C PRO A 343 39.97 -10.30 -35.15
N SER A 344 41.22 -9.92 -34.86
CA SER A 344 42.35 -10.85 -34.77
C SER A 344 42.38 -11.70 -33.49
N GLN A 345 41.53 -11.41 -32.49
CA GLN A 345 41.37 -12.23 -31.28
C GLN A 345 40.24 -13.28 -31.37
N LEU A 346 39.41 -13.24 -32.42
CA LEU A 346 38.35 -14.24 -32.65
C LEU A 346 38.96 -15.60 -32.98
N ASN A 347 38.70 -16.62 -32.15
CA ASN A 347 39.11 -17.99 -32.41
C ASN A 347 37.91 -18.78 -32.94
N LEU A 348 37.60 -18.57 -34.22
CA LEU A 348 36.49 -19.21 -34.93
C LEU A 348 36.35 -20.72 -34.63
N THR A 349 37.46 -21.45 -34.44
CA THR A 349 37.46 -22.89 -34.18
C THR A 349 37.01 -23.25 -32.75
N LYS A 350 37.28 -22.39 -31.76
CA LYS A 350 36.73 -22.52 -30.39
C LYS A 350 35.33 -21.95 -30.30
N ASP A 351 35.12 -20.78 -30.89
CA ASP A 351 33.94 -19.94 -30.70
C ASP A 351 32.70 -20.46 -31.49
N THR A 352 32.90 -21.37 -32.45
CA THR A 352 31.81 -22.09 -33.15
C THR A 352 31.52 -23.49 -32.59
N HIS A 353 32.23 -23.94 -31.54
CA HIS A 353 32.13 -25.31 -31.04
C HIS A 353 30.92 -25.52 -30.11
N LEU A 354 29.73 -25.59 -30.69
CA LEU A 354 28.47 -25.81 -29.97
C LEU A 354 28.46 -27.13 -29.17
N SER A 355 28.07 -27.04 -27.90
CA SER A 355 28.09 -28.18 -26.95
C SER A 355 26.98 -29.22 -27.18
N LEU A 356 26.00 -28.93 -28.03
CA LEU A 356 24.80 -29.72 -28.24
C LEU A 356 24.88 -30.53 -29.55
N LEU A 357 25.70 -31.58 -29.53
CA LEU A 357 25.97 -32.45 -30.68
C LEU A 357 24.75 -33.24 -31.19
N HIS A 358 23.71 -33.40 -30.36
CA HIS A 358 22.53 -34.22 -30.68
C HIS A 358 21.31 -33.43 -31.21
N SER A 359 21.35 -32.10 -31.22
CA SER A 359 20.22 -31.27 -31.71
C SER A 359 20.13 -31.15 -33.24
N HIS A 360 21.04 -31.78 -34.00
CA HIS A 360 21.07 -31.67 -35.46
C HIS A 360 19.75 -32.09 -36.12
N GLU A 361 19.17 -33.22 -35.72
CA GLU A 361 17.92 -33.73 -36.29
C GLU A 361 16.70 -32.85 -35.93
N TYR A 362 16.65 -32.34 -34.69
CA TYR A 362 15.62 -31.38 -34.26
C TYR A 362 15.68 -30.08 -35.07
N LEU A 363 16.88 -29.51 -35.24
CA LEU A 363 17.08 -28.30 -36.03
C LEU A 363 16.80 -28.53 -37.51
N HIS A 364 17.20 -29.69 -38.07
CA HIS A 364 16.90 -30.04 -39.45
C HIS A 364 15.39 -30.21 -39.69
N ASN A 365 14.64 -30.79 -38.74
CA ASN A 365 13.19 -30.90 -38.82
C ASN A 365 12.49 -29.54 -38.66
N ALA A 366 13.01 -28.65 -37.80
CA ALA A 366 12.50 -27.28 -37.65
C ALA A 366 12.76 -26.42 -38.91
N LEU A 367 13.87 -26.63 -39.62
CA LEU A 367 14.24 -25.91 -40.83
C LEU A 367 13.62 -26.49 -42.11
N ALA A 368 13.38 -27.81 -42.16
CA ALA A 368 12.79 -28.51 -43.30
C ALA A 368 11.25 -28.54 -43.28
N GLY A 369 10.62 -28.10 -42.18
CA GLY A 369 9.18 -27.91 -42.11
C GLY A 369 8.70 -26.94 -43.21
N PRO A 370 7.78 -27.34 -44.11
CA PRO A 370 7.43 -26.51 -45.26
C PRO A 370 6.77 -25.21 -44.79
N ALA A 371 7.39 -24.08 -45.13
CA ALA A 371 6.84 -22.76 -44.85
C ALA A 371 5.42 -22.65 -45.42
N HIS A 372 4.41 -22.63 -44.54
CA HIS A 372 3.02 -22.47 -44.93
C HIS A 372 2.84 -21.10 -45.59
N LYS A 373 2.82 -21.08 -46.94
CA LYS A 373 2.26 -19.95 -47.69
C LYS A 373 0.83 -19.73 -47.19
N PRO A 374 0.48 -18.57 -46.61
CA PRO A 374 -0.88 -18.34 -46.15
C PRO A 374 -1.80 -18.24 -47.36
N GLY A 375 -2.53 -19.32 -47.63
CA GLY A 375 -3.59 -19.31 -48.63
C GLY A 375 -4.63 -18.26 -48.23
N ARG A 376 -4.94 -17.33 -49.15
CA ARG A 376 -6.03 -16.36 -48.97
C ARG A 376 -7.34 -17.12 -48.82
N THR A 377 -7.76 -17.34 -47.57
CA THR A 377 -9.13 -17.77 -47.27
C THR A 377 -10.05 -16.56 -47.44
N PRO A 378 -11.19 -16.68 -48.15
CA PRO A 378 -12.15 -15.60 -48.22
C PRO A 378 -12.74 -15.36 -46.82
N PHE A 379 -12.53 -14.16 -46.28
CA PHE A 379 -13.09 -13.75 -45.01
C PHE A 379 -14.62 -13.68 -45.11
N ARG A 380 -15.31 -14.70 -44.56
CA ARG A 380 -16.73 -14.61 -44.24
C ARG A 380 -16.85 -14.16 -42.79
N LEU A 381 -17.54 -13.03 -42.56
CA LEU A 381 -18.13 -12.78 -41.25
C LEU A 381 -19.03 -13.99 -40.92
N LYS A 382 -18.81 -14.59 -39.76
CA LYS A 382 -19.84 -15.42 -39.13
C LYS A 382 -20.74 -14.46 -38.37
N ASP A 383 -22.04 -14.50 -38.65
CA ASP A 383 -23.01 -13.75 -37.87
C ASP A 383 -23.00 -14.30 -36.44
N HIS A 384 -22.47 -13.50 -35.52
CA HIS A 384 -22.53 -13.80 -34.09
C HIS A 384 -23.93 -13.49 -33.57
N VAL A 385 -24.47 -14.36 -32.73
CA VAL A 385 -25.75 -14.10 -32.08
C VAL A 385 -25.58 -12.91 -31.14
N ARG A 386 -26.39 -11.85 -31.33
CA ARG A 386 -26.40 -10.61 -30.54
C ARG A 386 -27.80 -10.44 -29.92
N GLY A 387 -27.86 -9.87 -28.74
CA GLY A 387 -29.10 -9.68 -28.00
C GLY A 387 -29.06 -8.43 -27.13
N THR A 388 -30.25 -8.08 -26.65
CA THR A 388 -30.53 -7.05 -25.66
C THR A 388 -30.31 -7.58 -24.24
N LEU A 389 -30.48 -6.71 -23.24
CA LEU A 389 -30.45 -7.12 -21.83
C LEU A 389 -31.54 -8.18 -21.53
N GLU A 390 -32.73 -8.06 -22.12
CA GLU A 390 -33.84 -9.02 -21.95
C GLU A 390 -33.48 -10.41 -22.50
N ASP A 391 -32.80 -10.48 -23.65
CA ASP A 391 -32.35 -11.75 -24.24
C ASP A 391 -31.35 -12.46 -23.30
N PHE A 392 -30.40 -11.71 -22.74
CA PHE A 392 -29.44 -12.23 -21.76
C PHE A 392 -30.10 -12.65 -20.44
N LEU A 393 -31.15 -11.94 -20.01
CA LEU A 393 -31.96 -12.27 -18.84
C LEU A 393 -33.02 -13.35 -19.13
N SER A 394 -32.89 -14.15 -20.19
CA SER A 394 -33.79 -15.31 -20.42
C SER A 394 -33.81 -16.27 -19.21
N SER A 395 -34.99 -16.70 -18.75
CA SER A 395 -35.19 -17.51 -17.52
C SER A 395 -34.49 -18.88 -17.51
N ASN A 396 -34.05 -19.34 -18.68
CA ASN A 396 -33.27 -20.57 -18.88
C ASN A 396 -31.80 -20.28 -19.22
N GLY A 397 -31.46 -19.01 -19.47
CA GLY A 397 -30.18 -18.51 -19.97
C GLY A 397 -29.70 -19.18 -21.26
N THR A 398 -30.60 -19.73 -22.10
CA THR A 398 -30.19 -20.44 -23.33
C THR A 398 -29.58 -19.48 -24.34
N PHE A 399 -30.04 -18.23 -24.35
CA PHE A 399 -29.48 -17.19 -25.20
C PHE A 399 -28.01 -16.91 -24.88
N PHE A 400 -27.67 -16.75 -23.58
CA PHE A 400 -26.29 -16.57 -23.15
C PHE A 400 -25.39 -17.73 -23.62
N GLU A 401 -25.84 -18.98 -23.45
CA GLU A 401 -25.08 -20.15 -23.88
C GLU A 401 -24.81 -20.17 -25.38
N GLU A 402 -25.82 -19.83 -26.20
CA GLU A 402 -25.68 -19.83 -27.65
C GLU A 402 -24.79 -18.67 -28.14
N ALA A 403 -24.99 -17.47 -27.59
CA ALA A 403 -24.11 -16.33 -27.83
C ALA A 403 -22.65 -16.67 -27.43
N TYR A 404 -22.45 -17.30 -26.26
CA TYR A 404 -21.15 -17.73 -25.77
C TYR A 404 -20.49 -18.80 -26.66
N ARG A 405 -21.23 -19.82 -27.11
CA ARG A 405 -20.75 -20.80 -28.11
C ARG A 405 -20.35 -20.13 -29.42
N SER A 406 -21.11 -19.12 -29.87
CA SER A 406 -20.83 -18.39 -31.11
C SER A 406 -19.61 -17.46 -31.01
N GLY A 407 -19.28 -16.99 -29.80
CA GLY A 407 -18.17 -16.06 -29.56
C GLY A 407 -18.05 -15.66 -28.08
N PRO A 408 -17.19 -16.33 -27.28
CA PRO A 408 -17.06 -16.08 -25.84
C PRO A 408 -16.81 -14.62 -25.46
N TYR A 409 -15.75 -14.03 -26.01
CA TYR A 409 -15.34 -12.63 -25.78
C TYR A 409 -16.40 -11.60 -26.18
N VAL A 410 -17.17 -11.96 -27.21
CA VAL A 410 -18.24 -11.17 -27.78
C VAL A 410 -19.44 -11.17 -26.84
N CYS A 411 -19.85 -12.35 -26.37
CA CYS A 411 -20.92 -12.53 -25.39
C CYS A 411 -20.61 -11.78 -24.08
N LEU A 412 -19.44 -11.98 -23.48
CA LEU A 412 -19.06 -11.31 -22.22
C LEU A 412 -19.06 -9.77 -22.35
N PHE A 413 -18.53 -9.22 -23.45
CA PHE A 413 -18.56 -7.78 -23.71
C PHE A 413 -19.97 -7.24 -23.96
N ASP A 414 -20.82 -8.00 -24.66
CA ASP A 414 -22.21 -7.60 -24.92
C ASP A 414 -23.05 -7.64 -23.63
N VAL A 415 -22.79 -8.57 -22.70
CA VAL A 415 -23.37 -8.57 -21.34
C VAL A 415 -22.90 -7.35 -20.54
N GLU A 416 -21.59 -7.11 -20.45
CA GLU A 416 -21.01 -5.94 -19.77
C GLU A 416 -21.64 -4.62 -20.25
N ARG A 417 -21.80 -4.47 -21.57
CA ARG A 417 -22.39 -3.30 -22.23
C ARG A 417 -23.91 -3.20 -22.07
N SER A 418 -24.61 -4.33 -21.92
CA SER A 418 -26.06 -4.35 -21.70
C SER A 418 -26.41 -3.98 -20.26
N VAL A 419 -25.64 -4.49 -19.29
CA VAL A 419 -25.77 -4.12 -17.87
C VAL A 419 -25.44 -2.63 -17.67
N GLU A 420 -24.30 -2.15 -18.21
CA GLU A 420 -23.89 -0.73 -18.17
C GLU A 420 -25.04 0.25 -18.48
N ARG A 421 -25.87 -0.09 -19.47
CA ARG A 421 -26.78 0.83 -20.16
C ARG A 421 -28.25 0.71 -19.78
N GLY A 422 -28.67 -0.40 -19.18
CA GLY A 422 -30.10 -0.70 -19.05
C GLY A 422 -30.52 -1.45 -17.79
N ILE A 423 -29.60 -1.79 -16.87
CA ILE A 423 -29.97 -2.55 -15.67
C ILE A 423 -30.90 -1.75 -14.73
N ASP A 424 -30.62 -0.45 -14.54
CA ASP A 424 -31.43 0.41 -13.66
C ASP A 424 -32.85 0.61 -14.22
N ASP A 425 -32.96 0.92 -15.52
CA ASP A 425 -34.23 1.08 -16.23
C ASP A 425 -35.05 -0.22 -16.24
N TRP A 426 -34.37 -1.37 -16.41
CA TRP A 426 -34.99 -2.69 -16.35
C TRP A 426 -35.56 -2.98 -14.96
N VAL A 427 -34.79 -2.75 -13.87
CA VAL A 427 -35.27 -2.92 -12.49
C VAL A 427 -36.49 -2.04 -12.21
N ALA A 428 -36.49 -0.79 -12.70
CA ALA A 428 -37.61 0.13 -12.53
C ALA A 428 -38.93 -0.37 -13.19
N CYS A 429 -38.83 -1.24 -14.20
CA CYS A 429 -39.97 -1.79 -14.93
C CYS A 429 -40.49 -3.14 -14.39
N ILE A 430 -39.83 -3.75 -13.39
CA ILE A 430 -40.19 -5.08 -12.88
C ILE A 430 -41.48 -5.09 -12.05
N THR A 431 -42.36 -6.02 -12.42
CA THR A 431 -43.61 -6.36 -11.74
C THR A 431 -43.55 -7.74 -11.07
N ASP A 432 -43.08 -8.78 -11.76
CA ASP A 432 -42.78 -10.10 -11.16
C ASP A 432 -41.36 -10.13 -10.60
N VAL A 433 -41.23 -9.82 -9.31
CA VAL A 433 -39.94 -9.79 -8.62
C VAL A 433 -39.32 -11.18 -8.48
N PHE A 434 -40.12 -12.23 -8.30
CA PHE A 434 -39.61 -13.60 -8.16
C PHE A 434 -38.91 -14.06 -9.44
N GLN A 435 -39.56 -13.85 -10.59
CA GLN A 435 -39.04 -14.22 -11.88
C GLN A 435 -37.81 -13.37 -12.24
N ALA A 436 -37.84 -12.06 -11.97
CA ALA A 436 -36.71 -11.16 -12.15
C ALA A 436 -35.47 -11.55 -11.33
N CYS A 437 -35.62 -11.86 -10.03
CA CYS A 437 -34.51 -12.32 -9.20
C CYS A 437 -33.91 -13.65 -9.70
N ALA A 438 -34.72 -14.57 -10.20
CA ALA A 438 -34.23 -15.82 -10.78
C ALA A 438 -33.48 -15.61 -12.12
N GLN A 439 -33.91 -14.64 -12.95
CA GLN A 439 -33.18 -14.24 -14.15
C GLN A 439 -31.81 -13.64 -13.81
N LEU A 440 -31.75 -12.72 -12.84
CA LEU A 440 -30.50 -12.11 -12.36
C LEU A 440 -29.53 -13.16 -11.80
N GLU A 441 -30.02 -14.08 -10.95
CA GLU A 441 -29.20 -15.17 -10.41
C GLU A 441 -28.61 -16.03 -11.53
N THR A 442 -29.43 -16.39 -12.53
CA THR A 442 -29.04 -17.21 -13.68
C THR A 442 -28.02 -16.50 -14.57
N LEU A 443 -28.22 -15.21 -14.89
CA LEU A 443 -27.27 -14.45 -15.70
C LEU A 443 -25.95 -14.26 -14.95
N MET A 444 -25.98 -13.93 -13.66
CA MET A 444 -24.78 -13.74 -12.86
C MET A 444 -23.98 -15.04 -12.70
N ASP A 445 -24.65 -16.18 -12.51
CA ASP A 445 -24.04 -17.51 -12.53
C ASP A 445 -23.31 -17.80 -13.84
N LYS A 446 -24.01 -17.67 -14.97
CA LYS A 446 -23.44 -17.99 -16.28
C LYS A 446 -22.31 -17.04 -16.66
N TYR A 447 -22.46 -15.74 -16.36
CA TYR A 447 -21.44 -14.73 -16.60
C TYR A 447 -20.16 -15.00 -15.79
N LEU A 448 -20.26 -15.13 -14.46
CA LEU A 448 -19.10 -15.38 -13.59
C LEU A 448 -18.43 -16.72 -13.90
N SER A 449 -19.23 -17.78 -14.08
CA SER A 449 -18.68 -19.11 -14.39
C SER A 449 -17.96 -19.12 -15.74
N SER A 450 -18.51 -18.44 -16.76
CA SER A 450 -17.89 -18.37 -18.09
C SER A 450 -16.69 -17.44 -18.16
N ALA A 451 -16.69 -16.33 -17.40
CA ALA A 451 -15.54 -15.45 -17.28
C ALA A 451 -14.35 -16.10 -16.55
N HIS A 452 -14.63 -17.04 -15.63
CA HIS A 452 -13.63 -17.80 -14.87
C HIS A 452 -13.21 -19.13 -15.54
N HIS A 453 -14.06 -19.79 -16.31
CA HIS A 453 -13.78 -21.11 -16.93
C HIS A 453 -13.13 -21.03 -18.34
N MET A 454 -12.48 -19.91 -18.71
CA MET A 454 -11.68 -19.85 -19.95
C MET A 454 -10.32 -20.55 -19.77
N GLY A 455 -10.36 -21.89 -19.75
CA GLY A 455 -9.23 -22.78 -19.51
C GLY A 455 -7.97 -22.40 -20.31
N GLY A 456 -7.00 -21.82 -19.60
CA GLY A 456 -5.67 -21.46 -20.12
C GLY A 456 -5.45 -19.96 -20.39
N LEU A 457 -6.50 -19.16 -20.66
CA LEU A 457 -6.40 -17.73 -21.01
C LEU A 457 -7.67 -16.96 -20.55
N THR A 458 -7.77 -16.63 -19.27
CA THR A 458 -8.93 -15.98 -18.62
C THR A 458 -8.82 -14.46 -18.48
N TYR A 459 -9.94 -13.80 -18.09
CA TYR A 459 -9.92 -12.45 -17.51
C TYR A 459 -8.96 -12.33 -16.31
N ASP A 460 -8.68 -13.43 -15.61
CA ASP A 460 -7.70 -13.49 -14.52
C ASP A 460 -6.27 -13.11 -14.96
N ALA A 461 -5.94 -13.19 -16.26
CA ALA A 461 -4.66 -12.74 -16.82
C ALA A 461 -4.63 -11.23 -17.16
N THR A 462 -5.69 -10.47 -16.88
CA THR A 462 -5.75 -9.02 -17.16
C THR A 462 -6.59 -8.32 -16.07
N PRO A 463 -5.95 -7.67 -15.07
CA PRO A 463 -6.64 -7.21 -13.87
C PRO A 463 -7.70 -6.13 -14.14
N GLU A 464 -7.60 -5.36 -15.24
CA GLU A 464 -8.67 -4.45 -15.65
C GLU A 464 -9.91 -5.19 -16.15
N HIS A 465 -9.76 -6.26 -16.92
CA HIS A 465 -10.91 -7.05 -17.39
C HIS A 465 -11.61 -7.73 -16.21
N ARG A 466 -10.83 -8.28 -15.26
CA ARG A 466 -11.37 -8.80 -14.00
C ARG A 466 -12.07 -7.71 -13.18
N SER A 467 -11.56 -6.48 -13.16
CA SER A 467 -12.22 -5.35 -12.50
C SER A 467 -13.57 -5.00 -13.13
N ILE A 468 -13.69 -5.03 -14.47
CA ILE A 468 -14.97 -4.84 -15.17
C ILE A 468 -15.94 -5.99 -14.89
N MET A 469 -15.45 -7.24 -14.81
CA MET A 469 -16.27 -8.39 -14.45
C MET A 469 -16.85 -8.28 -13.04
N LEU A 470 -16.01 -7.92 -12.05
CA LEU A 470 -16.43 -7.72 -10.66
C LEU A 470 -17.42 -6.55 -10.53
N LEU A 471 -17.20 -5.44 -11.25
CA LEU A 471 -18.13 -4.31 -11.29
C LEU A 471 -19.48 -4.69 -11.93
N THR A 472 -19.46 -5.46 -13.03
CA THR A 472 -20.69 -5.94 -13.71
C THR A 472 -21.46 -6.93 -12.84
N ALA A 473 -20.77 -7.85 -12.15
CA ALA A 473 -21.38 -8.76 -11.20
C ALA A 473 -21.96 -8.02 -9.98
N LEU A 474 -21.31 -6.96 -9.51
CA LEU A 474 -21.85 -6.11 -8.46
C LEU A 474 -23.10 -5.35 -8.92
N GLU A 475 -23.15 -4.80 -10.14
CA GLU A 475 -24.36 -4.15 -10.66
C GLU A 475 -25.54 -5.14 -10.79
N LEU A 476 -25.29 -6.38 -11.23
CA LEU A 476 -26.30 -7.46 -11.20
C LEU A 476 -26.75 -7.81 -9.79
N TRP A 477 -25.84 -7.82 -8.81
CA TRP A 477 -26.17 -8.04 -7.40
C TRP A 477 -26.94 -6.87 -6.78
N VAL A 478 -26.61 -5.62 -7.13
CA VAL A 478 -27.34 -4.42 -6.69
C VAL A 478 -28.78 -4.45 -7.19
N ALA A 479 -28.99 -4.78 -8.47
CA ALA A 479 -30.32 -4.99 -9.03
C ALA A 479 -31.11 -6.07 -8.28
N LEU A 480 -30.44 -7.15 -7.86
CA LEU A 480 -31.04 -8.23 -7.10
C LEU A 480 -31.38 -7.79 -5.67
N ASP A 481 -30.48 -7.10 -4.96
CA ASP A 481 -30.70 -6.58 -3.61
C ASP A 481 -31.87 -5.58 -3.58
N GLN A 482 -31.93 -4.65 -4.54
CA GLN A 482 -33.05 -3.69 -4.67
C GLN A 482 -34.40 -4.40 -4.78
N LEU A 483 -34.49 -5.42 -5.62
CA LEU A 483 -35.68 -6.22 -5.82
C LEU A 483 -36.06 -7.04 -4.58
N VAL A 484 -35.11 -7.70 -3.94
CA VAL A 484 -35.38 -8.51 -2.73
C VAL A 484 -35.74 -7.64 -1.52
N VAL A 485 -35.10 -6.48 -1.33
CA VAL A 485 -35.44 -5.52 -0.26
C VAL A 485 -36.83 -4.91 -0.48
N LYS A 486 -37.25 -4.69 -1.73
CA LYS A 486 -38.61 -4.21 -2.06
C LYS A 486 -39.69 -5.19 -1.62
N GLU A 487 -39.49 -6.50 -1.81
CA GLU A 487 -40.45 -7.55 -1.41
C GLU A 487 -40.31 -7.99 0.05
N ILE A 488 -39.11 -7.88 0.64
CA ILE A 488 -38.82 -8.26 2.02
C ILE A 488 -38.17 -7.06 2.74
N PRO A 489 -38.97 -6.05 3.16
CA PRO A 489 -38.43 -4.80 3.72
C PRO A 489 -37.56 -4.99 4.96
N ILE A 490 -37.81 -6.02 5.77
CA ILE A 490 -37.00 -6.31 6.96
C ILE A 490 -35.55 -6.67 6.63
N LEU A 491 -35.20 -6.96 5.37
CA LEU A 491 -33.83 -7.17 4.92
C LEU A 491 -33.00 -5.86 4.96
N ALA A 492 -33.65 -4.69 4.83
CA ALA A 492 -32.98 -3.40 4.87
C ALA A 492 -32.24 -3.17 6.21
N ASP A 493 -32.80 -3.67 7.31
CA ASP A 493 -32.26 -3.59 8.67
C ASP A 493 -30.93 -4.33 8.87
N TYR A 494 -30.53 -5.20 7.92
CA TYR A 494 -29.33 -6.03 8.00
C TYR A 494 -28.26 -5.57 7.01
N SER A 495 -27.01 -5.89 7.37
CA SER A 495 -25.83 -5.73 6.52
C SER A 495 -26.08 -6.31 5.12
N PRO A 496 -25.75 -5.59 4.04
CA PRO A 496 -25.70 -6.15 2.68
C PRO A 496 -24.56 -7.17 2.49
N GLU A 497 -23.71 -7.38 3.51
CA GLU A 497 -22.55 -8.30 3.57
C GLU A 497 -21.41 -8.02 2.57
N VAL A 498 -21.66 -7.21 1.54
CA VAL A 498 -20.66 -6.74 0.57
C VAL A 498 -20.00 -5.45 1.10
N PRO A 499 -18.73 -5.48 1.52
CA PRO A 499 -18.01 -4.26 1.94
C PRO A 499 -17.69 -3.33 0.78
N THR A 500 -17.76 -2.04 1.06
CA THR A 500 -17.34 -0.96 0.14
C THR A 500 -15.84 -1.02 -0.20
N VAL A 501 -15.00 -1.56 0.68
CA VAL A 501 -13.53 -1.69 0.50
C VAL A 501 -13.15 -2.48 -0.76
N PHE A 502 -14.01 -3.38 -1.25
CA PHE A 502 -13.78 -4.08 -2.52
C PHE A 502 -13.70 -3.13 -3.73
N LEU A 503 -14.43 -2.02 -3.69
CA LEU A 503 -14.47 -1.04 -4.76
C LEU A 503 -13.16 -0.25 -4.87
N GLU A 504 -12.45 -0.08 -3.75
CA GLU A 504 -11.16 0.61 -3.66
C GLU A 504 -10.01 -0.14 -4.37
N ARG A 505 -10.21 -1.44 -4.64
CA ARG A 505 -9.22 -2.34 -5.26
C ARG A 505 -9.39 -2.51 -6.77
N LEU A 506 -10.48 -2.02 -7.35
CA LEU A 506 -10.75 -2.14 -8.78
C LEU A 506 -9.77 -1.28 -9.61
N LEU A 507 -9.42 -1.74 -10.80
CA LEU A 507 -8.61 -1.02 -11.78
C LEU A 507 -9.50 -0.51 -12.92
N LEU A 508 -9.89 0.76 -12.87
CA LEU A 508 -10.77 1.38 -13.87
C LEU A 508 -10.05 2.49 -14.63
N ARG A 509 -10.27 2.57 -15.95
CA ARG A 509 -9.58 3.51 -16.86
C ARG A 509 -10.49 4.50 -17.61
N LYS A 510 -11.82 4.39 -17.46
CA LYS A 510 -12.83 5.08 -18.30
C LYS A 510 -13.90 5.78 -17.47
N SER A 511 -14.34 6.98 -17.87
CA SER A 511 -15.31 7.81 -17.12
C SER A 511 -16.61 7.06 -16.86
N MET A 512 -17.12 6.32 -17.85
CA MET A 512 -18.31 5.48 -17.73
C MET A 512 -18.17 4.43 -16.60
N ASN A 513 -16.99 3.83 -16.43
CA ASN A 513 -16.78 2.86 -15.37
C ASN A 513 -16.68 3.50 -13.99
N PHE A 514 -16.18 4.74 -13.88
CA PHE A 514 -16.27 5.51 -12.63
C PHE A 514 -17.72 5.88 -12.30
N GLN A 515 -18.56 6.20 -13.29
CA GLN A 515 -19.99 6.43 -13.06
C GLN A 515 -20.71 5.17 -12.55
N ARG A 516 -20.47 4.01 -13.20
CA ARG A 516 -20.94 2.69 -12.73
C ARG A 516 -20.51 2.40 -11.29
N LEU A 517 -19.22 2.62 -11.00
CA LEU A 517 -18.65 2.48 -9.67
C LEU A 517 -19.35 3.37 -8.63
N SER A 518 -19.54 4.66 -8.94
CA SER A 518 -20.19 5.61 -8.04
C SER A 518 -21.62 5.19 -7.72
N ARG A 519 -22.41 4.73 -8.70
CA ARG A 519 -23.77 4.20 -8.46
C ARG A 519 -23.74 3.03 -7.46
N ALA A 520 -22.89 2.04 -7.70
CA ALA A 520 -22.76 0.87 -6.85
C ALA A 520 -22.25 1.22 -5.43
N TYR A 521 -21.29 2.15 -5.33
CA TYR A 521 -20.77 2.65 -4.05
C TYR A 521 -21.83 3.38 -3.23
N TRP A 522 -22.58 4.29 -3.84
CA TRP A 522 -23.65 5.02 -3.16
C TRP A 522 -24.77 4.09 -2.71
N TYR A 523 -25.12 3.08 -3.54
CA TYR A 523 -26.08 2.06 -3.14
C TYR A 523 -25.62 1.27 -1.91
N LEU A 524 -24.41 0.69 -1.96
CA LEU A 524 -23.85 -0.06 -0.82
C LEU A 524 -23.72 0.80 0.43
N SER A 525 -23.24 2.05 0.30
CA SER A 525 -23.07 2.96 1.44
C SER A 525 -24.42 3.35 2.07
N SER A 526 -25.45 3.55 1.25
CA SER A 526 -26.83 3.76 1.71
C SER A 526 -27.40 2.53 2.41
N ARG A 527 -27.16 1.32 1.88
CA ARG A 527 -27.58 0.06 2.52
C ARG A 527 -26.88 -0.18 3.86
N HIS A 528 -25.57 0.06 3.95
CA HIS A 528 -24.81 -0.02 5.20
C HIS A 528 -25.26 1.03 6.23
N SER A 529 -25.65 2.25 5.81
CA SER A 529 -26.13 3.29 6.74
C SER A 529 -27.55 3.06 7.26
N GLN A 530 -28.36 2.29 6.52
CA GLN A 530 -29.70 1.84 6.94
C GLN A 530 -29.64 0.61 7.86
N SER A 531 -28.61 -0.23 7.73
CA SER A 531 -28.48 -1.45 8.53
C SER A 531 -28.11 -1.19 10.00
N HIS A 532 -28.56 -2.08 10.89
CA HIS A 532 -28.13 -2.06 12.29
C HIS A 532 -26.73 -2.63 12.47
N LEU A 533 -25.94 -1.97 13.32
CA LEU A 533 -24.54 -2.32 13.58
C LEU A 533 -24.41 -3.76 14.11
N GLY A 534 -23.76 -4.61 13.34
CA GLY A 534 -23.51 -6.02 13.67
C GLY A 534 -24.64 -6.99 13.30
N TRP A 535 -25.72 -6.52 12.66
CA TRP A 535 -26.81 -7.38 12.20
C TRP A 535 -26.47 -7.95 10.82
N SER A 536 -26.36 -9.27 10.74
CA SER A 536 -25.98 -10.01 9.53
C SER A 536 -26.96 -11.16 9.27
N VAL A 537 -27.28 -11.38 8.00
CA VAL A 537 -28.16 -12.46 7.51
C VAL A 537 -27.43 -13.80 7.45
N LEU A 538 -26.08 -13.74 7.48
CA LEU A 538 -25.14 -14.86 7.42
C LEU A 538 -24.48 -15.18 8.78
N SER A 539 -24.92 -14.55 9.88
CA SER A 539 -24.31 -14.73 11.21
C SER A 539 -24.60 -16.10 11.84
N ASP A 540 -23.56 -16.75 12.35
CA ASP A 540 -23.63 -18.01 13.11
C ASP A 540 -24.19 -17.89 14.53
N LYS A 541 -24.52 -16.66 14.98
CA LYS A 541 -25.04 -16.39 16.33
C LYS A 541 -26.51 -16.00 16.27
N PHE A 542 -27.35 -16.89 16.78
CA PHE A 542 -28.79 -16.66 16.87
C PHE A 542 -29.14 -15.89 18.15
N THR A 543 -29.79 -14.74 17.95
CA THR A 543 -30.33 -13.85 18.98
C THR A 543 -31.74 -13.46 18.56
N GLU A 544 -32.54 -12.86 19.45
CA GLU A 544 -33.89 -12.37 19.10
C GLU A 544 -33.92 -11.39 17.92
N HIS A 545 -32.78 -10.78 17.58
CA HIS A 545 -32.60 -9.87 16.46
C HIS A 545 -32.08 -10.51 15.18
N SER A 546 -31.82 -11.82 15.14
CA SER A 546 -31.32 -12.51 13.94
C SER A 546 -32.41 -12.65 12.86
N PHE A 547 -32.03 -12.51 11.58
CA PHE A 547 -32.97 -12.50 10.44
C PHE A 547 -33.97 -13.68 10.42
N PRO A 548 -33.56 -14.96 10.59
CA PRO A 548 -34.49 -16.08 10.63
C PRO A 548 -35.60 -15.94 11.69
N LEU A 549 -35.28 -15.37 12.85
CA LEU A 549 -36.20 -15.21 13.96
C LEU A 549 -37.18 -14.06 13.71
N ARG A 550 -36.68 -12.89 13.29
CA ARG A 550 -37.57 -11.76 12.93
C ARG A 550 -38.48 -12.08 11.74
N TYR A 551 -38.01 -12.86 10.76
CA TYR A 551 -38.86 -13.34 9.67
C TYR A 551 -39.92 -14.36 10.16
N TYR A 552 -39.55 -15.26 11.08
CA TYR A 552 -40.47 -16.22 11.69
C TYR A 552 -41.62 -15.55 12.46
N GLU A 553 -41.34 -14.54 13.30
CA GLU A 553 -42.39 -13.82 14.04
C GLU A 553 -43.39 -13.11 13.10
N CYS A 554 -42.92 -12.65 11.93
CA CYS A 554 -43.75 -12.00 10.92
C CYS A 554 -44.45 -12.97 9.95
N SER A 555 -44.24 -14.30 10.06
CA SER A 555 -44.74 -15.29 9.09
C SER A 555 -45.71 -16.30 9.72
N PRO A 556 -47.04 -16.12 9.54
CA PRO A 556 -48.03 -17.10 9.99
C PRO A 556 -47.80 -18.50 9.41
N ASN A 557 -47.31 -18.60 8.17
CA ASN A 557 -47.03 -19.88 7.51
C ASN A 557 -45.94 -20.69 8.23
N LEU A 558 -44.86 -20.04 8.67
CA LEU A 558 -43.81 -20.71 9.45
C LEU A 558 -44.30 -21.08 10.85
N GLN A 559 -45.19 -20.28 11.44
CA GLN A 559 -45.81 -20.59 12.73
C GLN A 559 -46.73 -21.81 12.64
N HIS A 560 -47.55 -21.90 11.59
CA HIS A 560 -48.34 -23.09 11.27
C HIS A 560 -47.46 -24.32 10.99
N LEU A 561 -46.35 -24.17 10.24
CA LEU A 561 -45.41 -25.27 9.98
C LEU A 561 -44.81 -25.82 11.29
N LYS A 562 -44.37 -24.94 12.21
CA LYS A 562 -43.87 -25.37 13.53
C LYS A 562 -44.93 -26.17 14.27
N ALA A 563 -46.15 -25.66 14.36
CA ALA A 563 -47.26 -26.32 15.05
C ALA A 563 -47.63 -27.67 14.40
N HIS A 564 -47.52 -27.79 13.07
CA HIS A 564 -47.77 -29.03 12.35
C HIS A 564 -46.70 -30.09 12.65
N ILE A 565 -45.40 -29.73 12.60
CA ILE A 565 -44.28 -30.62 12.95
C ILE A 565 -44.41 -31.10 14.40
N GLU A 566 -44.77 -30.20 15.33
CA GLU A 566 -44.98 -30.55 16.74
C GLU A 566 -46.20 -31.48 16.94
N ALA A 567 -47.30 -31.25 16.21
CA ALA A 567 -48.46 -32.13 16.25
C ALA A 567 -48.17 -33.53 15.67
N GLU A 568 -47.42 -33.64 14.58
CA GLU A 568 -47.00 -34.93 14.03
C GLU A 568 -46.05 -35.67 14.97
N ALA A 569 -45.11 -34.98 15.61
CA ALA A 569 -44.23 -35.58 16.62
C ALA A 569 -45.03 -36.21 17.77
N ILE A 570 -46.05 -35.49 18.26
CA ILE A 570 -46.96 -35.99 19.30
C ILE A 570 -47.76 -37.20 18.81
N GLN A 571 -48.34 -37.16 17.61
CA GLN A 571 -49.08 -38.30 17.04
C GLN A 571 -48.20 -39.53 16.83
N ALA A 572 -46.96 -39.35 16.34
CA ALA A 572 -45.99 -40.41 16.13
C ALA A 572 -45.54 -41.07 17.45
N SER A 573 -45.29 -40.27 18.50
CA SER A 573 -44.95 -40.80 19.83
C SER A 573 -46.10 -41.59 20.45
N THR A 574 -47.33 -41.08 20.35
CA THR A 574 -48.55 -41.75 20.83
C THR A 574 -48.78 -43.08 20.10
N SER A 575 -48.56 -43.10 18.78
CA SER A 575 -48.67 -44.30 17.94
C SER A 575 -47.58 -45.35 18.24
N ARG A 576 -46.38 -44.92 18.64
CA ARG A 576 -45.31 -45.81 19.11
C ARG A 576 -45.67 -46.46 20.45
N ALA A 577 -46.16 -45.69 21.41
CA ALA A 577 -46.62 -46.18 22.71
C ALA A 577 -47.77 -47.18 22.59
N TYR A 578 -48.64 -47.03 21.58
CA TYR A 578 -49.70 -47.99 21.30
C TYR A 578 -49.19 -49.30 20.69
N ARG A 579 -48.08 -49.29 19.94
CA ARG A 579 -47.46 -50.50 19.35
C ARG A 579 -46.66 -51.32 20.37
N THR A 580 -45.97 -50.69 21.32
CA THR A 580 -45.24 -51.40 22.39
C THR A 580 -46.18 -52.12 23.37
N ASN A 581 -47.41 -51.64 23.54
CA ASN A 581 -48.41 -52.26 24.43
C ASN A 581 -49.19 -53.45 23.82
N ILE A 582 -48.89 -53.89 22.58
CA ILE A 582 -49.64 -54.95 21.87
C ILE A 582 -48.84 -56.27 21.73
N ALA A 583 -47.69 -56.41 22.40
CA ALA A 583 -46.89 -57.64 22.40
C ALA A 583 -46.79 -58.34 23.78
N PRO A 584 -47.81 -59.12 24.20
CA PRO A 584 -47.68 -60.13 25.25
C PRO A 584 -47.30 -61.51 24.67
N ASP A 585 -46.55 -62.30 25.46
CA ASP A 585 -46.03 -63.66 25.18
C ASP A 585 -45.04 -63.76 23.98
N VAL A 586 -43.93 -64.52 24.05
CA VAL A 586 -43.64 -65.79 24.74
C VAL A 586 -42.17 -65.84 25.22
N GLY A 587 -41.89 -66.49 26.36
CA GLY A 587 -40.63 -67.27 26.52
C GLY A 587 -39.66 -66.87 27.64
N TYR A 588 -39.67 -67.64 28.73
CA TYR A 588 -38.67 -67.64 29.81
C TYR A 588 -37.23 -67.93 29.33
N LEU A 589 -36.24 -67.16 29.83
CA LEU A 589 -34.95 -67.67 30.32
C LEU A 589 -34.35 -66.67 31.36
N PRO A 590 -33.74 -67.12 32.47
CA PRO A 590 -33.31 -66.22 33.55
C PRO A 590 -31.81 -65.87 33.51
N GLY A 591 -31.48 -64.59 33.71
CA GLY A 591 -30.09 -64.15 33.98
C GLY A 591 -29.76 -62.76 33.45
N GLY A 592 -29.92 -61.73 34.28
CA GLY A 592 -29.53 -60.35 33.96
C GLY A 592 -29.99 -59.38 35.04
N HIS A 593 -29.11 -58.48 35.47
CA HIS A 593 -29.41 -57.47 36.49
C HIS A 593 -30.51 -56.50 36.03
N LEU A 594 -31.33 -56.06 36.99
CA LEU A 594 -32.22 -54.92 36.85
C LEU A 594 -31.42 -53.62 36.72
N ASP A 595 -31.36 -53.04 35.52
CA ASP A 595 -31.16 -51.61 35.32
C ASP A 595 -32.50 -50.98 34.90
N ASN A 596 -33.31 -50.65 35.90
CA ASN A 596 -34.52 -49.85 35.75
C ASN A 596 -34.16 -48.37 35.54
N ASP A 597 -33.67 -47.98 34.36
CA ASP A 597 -33.69 -46.57 33.95
C ASP A 597 -33.77 -46.37 32.43
N ARG A 598 -34.93 -46.67 31.85
CA ARG A 598 -35.33 -46.22 30.50
C ARG A 598 -36.74 -45.64 30.52
N THR A 599 -36.91 -44.51 31.19
CA THR A 599 -37.96 -43.57 30.77
C THR A 599 -37.58 -43.05 29.38
N GLU A 600 -38.19 -43.60 28.33
CA GLU A 600 -38.09 -43.08 26.96
C GLU A 600 -38.76 -41.70 26.90
N THR A 601 -38.03 -40.66 27.30
CA THR A 601 -38.44 -39.27 27.12
C THR A 601 -38.61 -39.00 25.62
N SER A 602 -39.83 -38.60 25.24
CA SER A 602 -40.20 -38.14 23.89
C SER A 602 -39.03 -37.44 23.18
N LYS A 603 -38.49 -38.07 22.13
CA LYS A 603 -37.52 -37.43 21.24
C LYS A 603 -38.25 -36.33 20.47
N SER A 604 -38.10 -35.10 20.93
CA SER A 604 -38.53 -33.92 20.18
C SER A 604 -37.82 -33.90 18.82
N ILE A 605 -38.60 -33.79 17.73
CA ILE A 605 -38.07 -33.71 16.36
C ILE A 605 -37.37 -32.35 16.15
N LEU A 606 -37.88 -31.31 16.80
CA LEU A 606 -37.26 -29.98 16.84
C LEU A 606 -36.37 -29.81 18.09
N PRO A 607 -35.39 -28.88 18.07
CA PRO A 607 -34.52 -28.56 19.20
C PRO A 607 -35.28 -28.23 20.48
N SER A 608 -34.72 -28.62 21.62
CA SER A 608 -35.26 -28.28 22.95
C SER A 608 -35.20 -26.78 23.27
N GLU A 609 -34.34 -26.01 22.58
CA GLU A 609 -34.26 -24.56 22.78
C GLU A 609 -35.20 -23.82 21.82
N PRO A 610 -36.14 -22.98 22.31
CA PRO A 610 -37.18 -22.37 21.48
C PRO A 610 -36.67 -21.51 20.31
N LEU A 611 -35.56 -20.79 20.49
CA LEU A 611 -34.97 -19.96 19.43
C LEU A 611 -34.40 -20.83 18.31
N HIS A 612 -33.61 -21.84 18.66
CA HIS A 612 -33.04 -22.79 17.70
C HIS A 612 -34.14 -23.54 16.92
N ALA A 613 -35.26 -23.90 17.56
CA ALA A 613 -36.39 -24.51 16.87
C ALA A 613 -37.05 -23.59 15.83
N LYS A 614 -37.26 -22.30 16.14
CA LYS A 614 -37.77 -21.31 15.18
C LYS A 614 -36.83 -21.13 13.97
N VAL A 615 -35.52 -21.10 14.21
CA VAL A 615 -34.49 -21.03 13.14
C VAL A 615 -34.56 -22.25 12.22
N VAL A 616 -34.68 -23.47 12.76
CA VAL A 616 -34.83 -24.68 11.94
C VAL A 616 -36.08 -24.61 11.06
N VAL A 617 -37.21 -24.18 11.62
CA VAL A 617 -38.47 -24.03 10.86
C VAL A 617 -38.34 -22.97 9.76
N PHE A 618 -37.67 -21.85 10.02
CA PHE A 618 -37.34 -20.87 8.98
C PHE A 618 -36.48 -21.48 7.87
N GLU A 619 -35.42 -22.22 8.18
CA GLU A 619 -34.52 -22.75 7.14
C GLU A 619 -35.17 -23.91 6.36
N LEU A 620 -36.03 -24.72 6.99
CA LEU A 620 -36.87 -25.74 6.33
C LEU A 620 -37.83 -25.14 5.27
N GLN A 621 -38.28 -23.90 5.43
CA GLN A 621 -39.08 -23.16 4.45
C GLN A 621 -38.50 -21.77 4.17
N CYS A 622 -37.19 -21.70 3.96
CA CYS A 622 -36.47 -20.46 3.70
C CYS A 622 -37.06 -19.76 2.45
N PRO A 623 -37.48 -18.49 2.51
CA PRO A 623 -38.09 -17.80 1.38
C PRO A 623 -37.15 -17.80 0.17
N VAL A 624 -37.70 -18.12 -1.01
CA VAL A 624 -36.88 -18.31 -2.23
C VAL A 624 -36.08 -17.06 -2.58
N LEU A 625 -36.63 -15.85 -2.39
CA LEU A 625 -35.91 -14.59 -2.58
C LEU A 625 -34.70 -14.44 -1.64
N VAL A 626 -34.83 -14.84 -0.36
CA VAL A 626 -33.70 -14.84 0.60
C VAL A 626 -32.66 -15.88 0.20
N ARG A 627 -33.08 -17.05 -0.30
CA ARG A 627 -32.18 -18.09 -0.80
C ARG A 627 -31.39 -17.64 -2.03
N ILE A 628 -32.07 -17.01 -3.00
CA ILE A 628 -31.46 -16.38 -4.18
C ILE A 628 -30.47 -15.28 -3.76
N TRP A 629 -30.86 -14.42 -2.84
CA TRP A 629 -30.01 -13.35 -2.31
C TRP A 629 -28.76 -13.89 -1.60
N ARG A 630 -28.91 -14.89 -0.71
CA ARG A 630 -27.77 -15.54 -0.02
C ARG A 630 -26.82 -16.22 -1.01
N SER A 631 -27.37 -16.92 -2.01
CA SER A 631 -26.64 -17.55 -3.12
C SER A 631 -25.82 -16.53 -3.91
N ALA A 632 -26.46 -15.46 -4.36
CA ALA A 632 -25.85 -14.37 -5.12
C ALA A 632 -24.73 -13.67 -4.33
N THR A 633 -25.03 -13.30 -3.06
CA THR A 633 -24.09 -12.63 -2.15
C THR A 633 -22.86 -13.51 -1.89
N THR A 634 -23.06 -14.77 -1.49
CA THR A 634 -21.95 -15.70 -1.19
C THR A 634 -21.05 -15.92 -2.41
N ARG A 635 -21.64 -16.06 -3.60
CA ARG A 635 -20.88 -16.18 -4.85
C ARG A 635 -20.07 -14.91 -5.15
N LEU A 636 -20.67 -13.73 -5.02
CA LEU A 636 -19.96 -12.46 -5.22
C LEU A 636 -18.77 -12.34 -4.26
N LEU A 637 -18.97 -12.62 -2.97
CA LEU A 637 -17.91 -12.63 -1.95
C LEU A 637 -16.78 -13.62 -2.30
N HIS A 638 -17.08 -14.83 -2.78
CA HIS A 638 -16.08 -15.82 -3.20
C HIS A 638 -15.19 -15.34 -4.37
N HIS A 639 -15.64 -14.40 -5.21
CA HIS A 639 -14.80 -13.82 -6.27
C HIS A 639 -13.95 -12.62 -5.81
N PHE A 640 -14.28 -12.00 -4.67
CA PHE A 640 -13.51 -10.91 -4.05
C PHE A 640 -12.50 -11.37 -2.98
N VAL A 641 -12.77 -12.49 -2.29
CA VAL A 641 -11.84 -13.08 -1.31
C VAL A 641 -10.88 -14.05 -2.02
N PRO A 642 -9.56 -13.98 -1.79
CA PRO A 642 -8.63 -14.92 -2.42
C PRO A 642 -8.86 -16.36 -1.95
N ARG A 643 -8.59 -17.33 -2.83
CA ARG A 643 -8.24 -18.68 -2.38
C ARG A 643 -6.85 -18.60 -1.76
N SER A 644 -6.76 -18.72 -0.44
CA SER A 644 -5.50 -19.01 0.21
C SER A 644 -5.21 -20.51 0.06
N ASP A 645 -4.02 -20.85 -0.44
CA ASP A 645 -3.54 -22.25 -0.47
C ASP A 645 -3.35 -22.80 0.95
N GLU A 646 -3.19 -21.91 1.94
CA GLU A 646 -3.35 -22.21 3.36
C GLU A 646 -4.83 -22.08 3.77
N GLY A 647 -5.44 -23.20 4.18
CA GLY A 647 -6.86 -23.23 4.57
C GLY A 647 -7.22 -22.33 5.76
N TRP A 648 -8.50 -21.95 5.86
CA TRP A 648 -9.02 -21.02 6.86
C TRP A 648 -8.66 -21.38 8.32
N PRO A 649 -8.40 -20.39 9.21
CA PRO A 649 -7.98 -20.64 10.60
C PRO A 649 -8.96 -21.52 11.39
N GLY A 650 -8.48 -22.65 11.89
CA GLY A 650 -9.34 -23.71 12.43
C GLY A 650 -9.80 -23.55 13.89
N TYR A 651 -11.13 -23.56 14.11
CA TYR A 651 -11.74 -23.87 15.41
C TYR A 651 -11.56 -25.37 15.73
N LYS A 652 -11.13 -25.74 16.94
CA LYS A 652 -11.15 -27.14 17.39
C LYS A 652 -12.58 -27.53 17.77
N ASP A 653 -13.09 -28.61 17.17
CA ASP A 653 -14.32 -29.24 17.64
C ASP A 653 -14.12 -30.74 17.82
N ASN A 654 -14.67 -31.27 18.91
CA ASN A 654 -14.70 -32.69 19.23
C ASN A 654 -16.11 -33.28 19.03
N GLY A 655 -17.05 -32.51 18.46
CA GLY A 655 -18.40 -32.95 18.14
C GLY A 655 -18.56 -33.49 16.72
N SER A 656 -19.37 -34.53 16.57
CA SER A 656 -19.88 -35.03 15.29
C SER A 656 -21.02 -34.13 14.77
N PHE A 657 -20.93 -33.72 13.50
CA PHE A 657 -21.95 -32.95 12.81
C PHE A 657 -22.97 -33.89 12.13
N VAL A 658 -24.26 -33.56 12.20
CA VAL A 658 -25.35 -34.28 11.52
C VAL A 658 -26.10 -33.28 10.64
N SER A 659 -26.19 -33.49 9.32
CA SER A 659 -26.92 -32.56 8.45
C SER A 659 -28.44 -32.71 8.65
N LEU A 660 -29.22 -31.64 8.47
CA LEU A 660 -30.69 -31.73 8.41
C LEU A 660 -31.16 -32.70 7.30
N SER A 661 -30.35 -32.88 6.24
CA SER A 661 -30.58 -33.90 5.20
C SER A 661 -30.49 -35.33 5.71
N ASP A 662 -29.91 -35.55 6.89
CA ASP A 662 -29.60 -36.88 7.42
C ASP A 662 -30.58 -37.27 8.54
N ILE A 663 -31.50 -36.37 8.91
CA ILE A 663 -32.59 -36.59 9.88
C ILE A 663 -33.80 -37.14 9.11
N PRO A 664 -34.17 -38.43 9.27
CA PRO A 664 -35.26 -39.05 8.51
C PRO A 664 -36.62 -38.38 8.73
N GLU A 665 -36.89 -37.93 9.96
CA GLU A 665 -38.15 -37.31 10.37
C GLU A 665 -38.41 -35.94 9.72
N LEU A 666 -37.37 -35.24 9.25
CA LEU A 666 -37.48 -33.94 8.59
C LEU A 666 -37.49 -34.03 7.05
N GLN A 667 -37.24 -35.22 6.48
CA GLN A 667 -37.23 -35.44 5.03
C GLN A 667 -38.53 -35.06 4.30
N PRO A 668 -39.75 -35.30 4.83
CA PRO A 668 -40.98 -34.93 4.14
C PRO A 668 -41.06 -33.42 3.85
N TYR A 669 -40.69 -32.62 4.85
CA TYR A 669 -40.67 -31.17 4.82
C TYR A 669 -39.57 -30.63 3.89
N LEU A 670 -38.38 -31.23 3.92
CA LEU A 670 -37.29 -30.95 2.98
C LEU A 670 -37.65 -31.32 1.53
N ALA A 671 -38.38 -32.42 1.31
CA ALA A 671 -38.79 -32.86 -0.02
C ALA A 671 -39.84 -31.92 -0.66
N GLU A 672 -40.66 -31.25 0.14
CA GLU A 672 -41.57 -30.19 -0.33
C GLU A 672 -40.80 -28.90 -0.66
N HIS A 673 -39.84 -28.50 0.19
CA HIS A 673 -38.93 -27.38 -0.06
C HIS A 673 -38.14 -27.53 -1.38
N LEU A 674 -37.66 -28.75 -1.67
CA LEU A 674 -36.87 -29.06 -2.87
C LEU A 674 -37.68 -29.06 -4.18
N ARG A 675 -39.03 -29.02 -4.13
CA ARG A 675 -39.88 -28.89 -5.34
C ARG A 675 -39.96 -27.45 -5.86
N GLN A 676 -39.64 -26.45 -5.02
CA GLN A 676 -39.60 -25.05 -5.43
C GLN A 676 -38.31 -24.74 -6.20
N LYS A 677 -38.37 -24.92 -7.53
CA LYS A 677 -37.27 -24.76 -8.48
C LYS A 677 -36.56 -23.39 -8.37
N SER A 678 -35.45 -23.33 -7.65
CA SER A 678 -34.33 -22.45 -8.03
C SER A 678 -33.44 -23.19 -9.04
N PRO A 679 -32.91 -22.51 -10.07
CA PRO A 679 -32.05 -23.13 -11.07
C PRO A 679 -30.68 -23.59 -10.52
N LEU A 680 -30.28 -23.14 -9.33
CA LEU A 680 -28.98 -23.45 -8.73
C LEU A 680 -29.11 -24.23 -7.43
N LYS A 681 -28.49 -25.42 -7.39
CA LYS A 681 -28.37 -26.25 -6.18
C LYS A 681 -27.29 -25.71 -5.22
N ALA A 682 -27.43 -24.48 -4.76
CA ALA A 682 -26.75 -24.03 -3.55
C ALA A 682 -27.40 -24.73 -2.34
N GLN A 683 -26.96 -25.96 -2.04
CA GLN A 683 -27.42 -26.69 -0.86
C GLN A 683 -26.78 -26.08 0.38
N PHE A 684 -27.49 -25.18 1.05
CA PHE A 684 -27.18 -24.76 2.41
C PHE A 684 -27.38 -25.97 3.34
N HIS A 685 -26.31 -26.73 3.59
CA HIS A 685 -26.33 -27.86 4.51
C HIS A 685 -26.26 -27.35 5.96
N PHE A 686 -27.43 -27.25 6.59
CA PHE A 686 -27.53 -27.01 8.03
C PHE A 686 -27.09 -28.24 8.80
N ALA A 687 -26.12 -28.08 9.70
CA ALA A 687 -25.64 -29.16 10.55
C ALA A 687 -26.03 -28.93 12.02
N TYR A 688 -26.57 -29.98 12.65
CA TYR A 688 -26.76 -30.08 14.09
C TYR A 688 -25.52 -30.66 14.76
N LEU A 689 -25.15 -30.05 15.89
CA LEU A 689 -24.32 -30.70 16.90
C LEU A 689 -25.21 -31.55 17.79
N TYR A 690 -25.06 -32.88 17.70
CA TYR A 690 -25.44 -33.80 18.77
C TYR A 690 -24.18 -34.05 19.62
N SER A 691 -24.16 -33.61 20.86
CA SER A 691 -23.16 -34.06 21.83
C SER A 691 -23.56 -35.42 22.36
N ASP A 692 -23.14 -36.50 21.69
CA ASP A 692 -23.33 -37.86 22.18
C ASP A 692 -22.48 -38.09 23.43
N GLY A 693 -23.11 -37.90 24.60
CA GLY A 693 -22.53 -38.13 25.90
C GLY A 693 -23.59 -37.99 27.01
N PRO A 694 -23.71 -38.95 27.94
CA PRO A 694 -24.82 -39.02 28.90
C PRO A 694 -24.85 -37.92 29.98
N GLN A 695 -24.04 -36.86 29.87
CA GLN A 695 -23.97 -35.75 30.84
C GLN A 695 -23.94 -34.33 30.24
N SER A 696 -24.10 -34.13 28.92
CA SER A 696 -24.17 -32.79 28.31
C SER A 696 -25.58 -32.42 27.85
N ARG A 697 -26.42 -31.94 28.78
CA ARG A 697 -27.84 -31.62 28.51
C ARG A 697 -28.15 -30.16 28.11
N ASN A 698 -27.15 -29.27 28.07
CA ASN A 698 -27.35 -27.80 27.99
C ASN A 698 -26.47 -27.09 26.92
N GLY A 699 -26.32 -27.62 25.70
CA GLY A 699 -25.41 -27.00 24.74
C GLY A 699 -25.51 -27.44 23.27
N ALA A 700 -26.69 -27.37 22.67
CA ALA A 700 -26.77 -27.38 21.20
C ALA A 700 -26.33 -26.00 20.67
N ARG A 701 -25.40 -25.97 19.73
CA ARG A 701 -25.12 -24.79 18.90
C ARG A 701 -25.52 -25.11 17.46
N LEU A 702 -26.41 -24.30 16.89
CA LEU A 702 -26.56 -24.22 15.43
C LEU A 702 -25.32 -23.52 14.86
N CYS A 703 -24.72 -24.07 13.81
CA CYS A 703 -23.64 -23.43 13.05
C CYS A 703 -24.00 -23.41 11.56
N TYR A 704 -23.77 -22.29 10.88
CA TYR A 704 -23.81 -22.26 9.41
C TYR A 704 -22.58 -23.00 8.86
N ALA A 705 -22.77 -24.24 8.40
CA ALA A 705 -21.76 -24.96 7.63
C ALA A 705 -21.88 -24.56 6.14
N PHE A 706 -21.00 -23.67 5.70
CA PHE A 706 -20.94 -23.21 4.31
C PHE A 706 -20.29 -24.27 3.40
N GLU A 707 -21.02 -25.34 3.09
CA GLU A 707 -20.54 -26.39 2.18
C GLU A 707 -20.97 -26.12 0.73
N VAL A 708 -20.24 -25.25 0.03
CA VAL A 708 -20.50 -24.95 -1.39
C VAL A 708 -19.99 -26.08 -2.28
N ARG A 709 -20.84 -27.08 -2.54
CA ARG A 709 -20.54 -28.19 -3.45
C ARG A 709 -20.61 -27.75 -4.92
N PHE A 710 -19.49 -27.28 -5.48
CA PHE A 710 -19.35 -27.13 -6.92
C PHE A 710 -19.21 -28.50 -7.59
N GLN A 711 -20.26 -28.94 -8.27
CA GLN A 711 -20.21 -30.15 -9.10
C GLN A 711 -19.70 -29.78 -10.50
N ASP A 712 -18.38 -29.75 -10.69
CA ASP A 712 -17.78 -29.59 -12.02
C ASP A 712 -18.13 -30.81 -12.90
N LYS A 713 -18.98 -30.60 -13.91
CA LYS A 713 -19.44 -31.65 -14.82
C LYS A 713 -18.37 -32.08 -15.83
N HIS A 714 -17.20 -31.43 -15.86
CA HIS A 714 -16.17 -31.65 -16.86
C HIS A 714 -14.88 -32.32 -16.34
N ARG A 715 -14.79 -32.63 -15.03
CA ARG A 715 -13.71 -33.46 -14.45
C ARG A 715 -14.25 -34.57 -13.55
N PRO A 716 -14.47 -35.80 -14.04
CA PRO A 716 -15.07 -36.87 -13.24
C PRO A 716 -14.18 -37.48 -12.14
N ASN A 717 -12.86 -37.22 -12.15
CA ASN A 717 -11.87 -38.08 -11.50
C ASN A 717 -10.88 -37.36 -10.53
N GLU A 718 -11.04 -36.07 -10.25
CA GLU A 718 -10.29 -35.40 -9.17
C GLU A 718 -11.16 -35.38 -7.90
N GLY A 719 -10.60 -35.86 -6.79
CA GLY A 719 -11.38 -36.33 -5.64
C GLY A 719 -12.11 -35.23 -4.83
N PHE A 720 -13.10 -35.67 -4.05
CA PHE A 720 -13.85 -34.85 -3.09
C PHE A 720 -12.93 -33.99 -2.22
N CYS A 721 -13.06 -32.66 -2.31
CA CYS A 721 -12.36 -31.72 -1.44
C CYS A 721 -13.03 -31.65 -0.05
N GLU A 722 -12.69 -32.58 0.83
CA GLU A 722 -13.08 -32.60 2.24
C GLU A 722 -12.22 -31.61 3.04
N TRP A 723 -12.82 -30.58 3.67
CA TRP A 723 -12.08 -29.54 4.40
C TRP A 723 -11.77 -29.93 5.85
N ARG A 724 -10.48 -30.07 6.20
CA ARG A 724 -10.00 -30.30 7.59
C ARG A 724 -9.21 -29.11 8.13
N ARG A 725 -9.23 -28.95 9.47
CA ARG A 725 -8.77 -27.76 10.22
C ARG A 725 -7.41 -27.98 10.90
N ASN A 726 -6.56 -26.94 11.04
CA ASN A 726 -5.38 -26.94 11.93
C ASN A 726 -5.01 -25.49 12.41
N PRO A 727 -4.26 -25.28 13.54
CA PRO A 727 -4.16 -23.94 14.16
C PRO A 727 -2.74 -23.36 14.38
N ALA A 728 -2.62 -22.03 14.25
CA ALA A 728 -1.69 -21.08 14.88
C ALA A 728 -2.15 -19.63 14.58
N SER A 729 -1.54 -18.54 15.06
CA SER A 729 -1.47 -18.07 16.47
C SER A 729 -1.76 -16.54 16.48
N GLY A 730 -1.94 -15.77 17.56
CA GLY A 730 -1.11 -15.62 18.77
C GLY A 730 -0.59 -14.18 18.97
N LEU A 731 -1.40 -13.11 18.85
CA LEU A 731 -0.98 -11.70 19.06
C LEU A 731 -2.02 -10.87 19.84
N ARG A 732 -1.58 -9.86 20.61
CA ARG A 732 -2.40 -9.14 21.62
C ARG A 732 -2.78 -7.71 21.19
N ARG A 733 -4.05 -7.38 21.47
CA ARG A 733 -4.64 -6.05 21.74
C ARG A 733 -3.65 -4.86 21.85
N HIS A 734 -3.66 -3.93 20.89
CA HIS A 734 -4.00 -2.52 21.18
C HIS A 734 -4.26 -1.58 19.99
N GLU A 735 -3.95 -1.97 18.75
CA GLU A 735 -4.15 -1.10 17.57
C GLU A 735 -5.16 -1.72 16.59
N LEU A 736 -6.31 -1.04 16.42
CA LEU A 736 -7.29 -1.09 15.31
C LEU A 736 -8.61 -0.45 15.81
N ALA A 737 -8.60 0.87 15.96
CA ALA A 737 -9.82 1.63 16.24
C ALA A 737 -10.45 2.11 14.92
N ASN A 738 -11.77 1.91 14.80
CA ASN A 738 -12.66 2.45 13.76
C ASN A 738 -12.59 1.81 12.35
N THR A 739 -13.06 0.57 12.23
CA THR A 739 -13.75 0.10 11.00
C THR A 739 -14.73 -1.03 11.38
N VAL A 740 -15.96 -0.65 11.73
CA VAL A 740 -16.94 -1.59 12.33
C VAL A 740 -17.75 -2.31 11.24
N THR A 741 -18.17 -3.54 11.55
CA THR A 741 -19.16 -4.36 10.81
C THR A 741 -18.69 -5.34 9.73
N LEU A 742 -17.41 -5.73 9.72
CA LEU A 742 -17.00 -7.10 9.30
C LEU A 742 -16.11 -7.82 10.33
N PHE A 743 -15.68 -7.12 11.39
CA PHE A 743 -14.75 -7.63 12.39
C PHE A 743 -15.31 -8.71 13.35
N ALA A 744 -16.58 -9.12 13.21
CA ALA A 744 -17.25 -10.04 14.13
C ALA A 744 -16.62 -11.46 14.20
N PHE A 745 -15.79 -11.81 13.23
CA PHE A 745 -15.05 -13.09 13.17
C PHE A 745 -13.54 -12.97 13.43
N GLY A 746 -12.98 -11.76 13.58
CA GLY A 746 -11.57 -11.57 13.94
C GLY A 746 -10.55 -12.12 12.94
N ILE A 747 -10.95 -12.37 11.69
CA ILE A 747 -10.05 -12.82 10.62
C ILE A 747 -9.50 -11.59 9.90
N SER A 748 -8.19 -11.42 9.97
CA SER A 748 -7.45 -10.52 9.07
C SER A 748 -7.47 -11.13 7.68
N VAL A 749 -8.46 -10.76 6.86
CA VAL A 749 -8.53 -11.19 5.46
C VAL A 749 -7.43 -10.47 4.69
N ASN A 750 -6.30 -11.14 4.48
CA ASN A 750 -5.30 -10.71 3.50
C ASN A 750 -5.94 -10.80 2.10
N PHE A 751 -6.35 -9.66 1.54
CA PHE A 751 -6.88 -9.55 0.19
C PHE A 751 -5.77 -9.64 -0.87
N GLY A 752 -5.17 -10.83 -1.02
CA GLY A 752 -4.02 -11.09 -1.89
C GLY A 752 -4.28 -11.17 -3.41
N SER A 753 -3.34 -10.56 -4.15
CA SER A 753 -2.72 -11.02 -5.40
C SER A 753 -3.51 -11.08 -6.71
N ASN A 754 -4.78 -10.68 -6.75
CA ASN A 754 -5.67 -10.99 -7.89
C ASN A 754 -6.15 -9.79 -8.73
N LEU A 755 -5.90 -8.55 -8.30
CA LEU A 755 -6.20 -7.31 -9.06
C LEU A 755 -4.95 -6.43 -9.19
N GLU A 756 -3.82 -7.08 -9.45
CA GLU A 756 -2.50 -6.47 -9.55
C GLU A 756 -1.89 -6.77 -10.92
N TYR A 757 -1.23 -5.79 -11.53
CA TYR A 757 -0.34 -6.07 -12.65
C TYR A 757 0.89 -6.85 -12.15
N ALA A 758 0.90 -8.17 -12.34
CA ALA A 758 1.99 -9.04 -11.89
C ALA A 758 3.33 -8.61 -12.51
N THR A 759 4.33 -8.30 -11.66
CA THR A 759 5.70 -8.09 -12.16
C THR A 759 6.27 -9.41 -12.67
N ALA A 760 7.09 -9.36 -13.72
CA ALA A 760 7.37 -10.54 -14.55
C ALA A 760 8.24 -11.64 -13.89
N ASN A 761 8.71 -11.43 -12.65
CA ASN A 761 9.62 -12.32 -11.93
C ASN A 761 9.07 -12.65 -10.52
N SER A 762 9.41 -13.82 -10.00
CA SER A 762 9.03 -14.30 -8.66
C SER A 762 9.84 -13.63 -7.53
N PHE A 763 9.91 -12.30 -7.54
CA PHE A 763 10.53 -11.50 -6.48
C PHE A 763 9.44 -10.99 -5.54
N ASP A 764 9.06 -11.83 -4.57
CA ASP A 764 7.98 -11.57 -3.60
C ASP A 764 8.11 -10.19 -2.94
N ASN A 765 9.34 -9.76 -2.65
CA ASN A 765 9.67 -8.48 -2.02
C ASN A 765 9.34 -7.25 -2.88
N MET A 766 9.36 -7.36 -4.22
CA MET A 766 8.95 -6.27 -5.12
C MET A 766 7.44 -6.26 -5.36
N ASN A 767 6.81 -7.44 -5.43
CA ASN A 767 5.35 -7.54 -5.55
C ASN A 767 4.64 -6.99 -4.29
N ALA A 768 5.27 -7.05 -3.11
CA ALA A 768 4.74 -6.42 -1.89
C ALA A 768 4.44 -4.91 -2.04
N TYR A 769 5.22 -4.16 -2.83
CA TYR A 769 4.94 -2.73 -3.13
C TYR A 769 3.79 -2.49 -4.10
N ASN A 770 3.27 -3.56 -4.72
CA ASN A 770 2.12 -3.53 -5.60
C ASN A 770 0.82 -3.92 -4.86
N GLN A 771 0.93 -4.70 -3.79
CA GLN A 771 -0.20 -5.20 -2.99
C GLN A 771 -0.89 -4.11 -2.16
N ASP A 772 -0.17 -3.11 -1.65
CA ASP A 772 -0.76 -2.00 -0.91
C ASP A 772 -0.01 -0.67 -1.08
N THR A 773 -0.53 0.39 -0.45
CA THR A 773 0.03 1.76 -0.45
C THR A 773 0.31 2.26 0.98
N THR A 774 0.29 1.35 1.96
CA THR A 774 0.49 1.61 3.39
C THR A 774 1.96 1.66 3.77
N HIS A 775 2.84 1.08 2.94
CA HIS A 775 4.28 1.19 3.14
C HIS A 775 4.75 2.64 3.06
N ILE A 776 5.66 2.97 3.96
CA ILE A 776 6.28 4.30 4.05
C ILE A 776 7.65 4.28 3.38
N SER A 777 8.09 5.46 2.91
CA SER A 777 9.43 5.67 2.33
C SER A 777 10.58 5.04 3.14
N ASN A 778 10.52 5.05 4.48
CA ASN A 778 11.54 4.43 5.33
C ASN A 778 11.50 2.89 5.32
N LYS A 779 10.34 2.27 5.13
CA LYS A 779 10.20 0.80 4.99
C LYS A 779 10.97 0.34 3.75
N VAL A 780 10.80 1.07 2.64
CA VAL A 780 11.55 0.85 1.38
C VAL A 780 13.05 1.00 1.56
N LEU A 781 13.49 1.96 2.38
CA LEU A 781 14.91 2.14 2.70
C LEU A 781 15.43 1.04 3.66
N SER A 782 14.59 0.49 4.55
CA SER A 782 15.00 -0.57 5.47
C SER A 782 15.18 -1.95 4.81
N THR A 783 14.50 -2.19 3.68
CA THR A 783 14.58 -3.44 2.91
C THR A 783 15.53 -3.35 1.72
N GLN A 784 16.50 -2.43 1.74
CA GLN A 784 17.51 -2.30 0.68
C GLN A 784 18.36 -3.57 0.48
N THR A 785 18.47 -4.42 1.51
CA THR A 785 19.05 -5.77 1.43
C THR A 785 18.29 -6.72 0.51
N ASP A 786 17.03 -6.40 0.24
CA ASP A 786 16.08 -7.24 -0.48
C ASP A 786 15.96 -6.82 -1.96
N CYS A 787 16.87 -5.94 -2.40
CA CYS A 787 17.03 -5.50 -3.79
C CYS A 787 17.50 -6.67 -4.67
N PRO A 788 16.76 -7.07 -5.72
CA PRO A 788 17.21 -8.11 -6.64
C PRO A 788 18.46 -7.70 -7.42
N GLU A 789 19.31 -8.66 -7.80
CA GLU A 789 20.56 -8.42 -8.54
C GLU A 789 20.34 -7.72 -9.90
N ASP A 790 19.18 -7.93 -10.53
CA ASP A 790 18.79 -7.28 -11.79
C ASP A 790 18.51 -5.77 -11.66
N TYR A 791 18.44 -5.23 -10.44
CA TYR A 791 18.06 -3.85 -10.15
C TYR A 791 19.20 -3.09 -9.50
N SER A 792 19.43 -1.84 -9.94
CA SER A 792 20.22 -0.92 -9.15
C SER A 792 19.48 -0.54 -7.87
N LEU A 793 20.23 -0.29 -6.81
CA LEU A 793 19.70 0.15 -5.51
C LEU A 793 18.81 1.41 -5.66
N HIS A 794 19.16 2.30 -6.57
CA HIS A 794 18.36 3.49 -6.91
C HIS A 794 17.02 3.12 -7.56
N GLU A 795 17.01 2.23 -8.56
CA GLU A 795 15.76 1.75 -9.19
C GLU A 795 14.85 1.07 -8.15
N TYR A 796 15.40 0.25 -7.24
CA TYR A 796 14.63 -0.40 -6.18
C TYR A 796 13.97 0.63 -5.23
N ILE A 797 14.71 1.65 -4.81
CA ILE A 797 14.18 2.72 -3.94
C ILE A 797 13.08 3.51 -4.66
N VAL A 798 13.30 3.92 -5.92
CA VAL A 798 12.30 4.64 -6.73
C VAL A 798 11.03 3.79 -6.92
N PHE A 799 11.19 2.49 -7.18
CA PHE A 799 10.09 1.54 -7.32
C PHE A 799 9.24 1.49 -6.05
N GLY A 800 9.84 1.23 -4.88
CA GLY A 800 9.08 1.20 -3.63
C GLY A 800 8.48 2.55 -3.24
N HIS A 801 9.19 3.67 -3.50
CA HIS A 801 8.69 5.02 -3.17
C HIS A 801 7.51 5.45 -4.03
N LEU A 802 7.35 4.95 -5.26
CA LEU A 802 6.27 5.37 -6.16
C LEU A 802 4.88 5.21 -5.55
N ARG A 803 4.64 4.08 -4.86
CA ARG A 803 3.36 3.74 -4.22
C ARG A 803 3.32 3.95 -2.71
N SER A 804 4.35 4.57 -2.13
CA SER A 804 4.40 4.91 -0.70
C SER A 804 3.41 6.04 -0.38
N GLY A 805 2.24 5.68 0.15
CA GLY A 805 1.14 6.59 0.49
C GLY A 805 0.16 6.79 -0.67
N GLY A 806 -1.07 6.29 -0.51
CA GLY A 806 -2.09 6.27 -1.57
C GLY A 806 -2.41 7.62 -2.21
N SER A 807 -2.67 8.66 -1.41
CA SER A 807 -2.92 10.04 -1.88
C SER A 807 -1.64 10.78 -2.32
N LEU A 808 -0.48 10.13 -2.38
CA LEU A 808 0.76 10.73 -2.89
C LEU A 808 1.16 10.17 -4.26
N GLN A 809 0.42 9.18 -4.80
CA GLN A 809 0.81 8.44 -6.00
C GLN A 809 1.04 9.36 -7.21
N TRP A 810 0.12 10.27 -7.55
CA TRP A 810 0.32 11.20 -8.67
C TRP A 810 1.47 12.18 -8.45
N THR A 811 1.62 12.70 -7.23
CA THR A 811 2.75 13.56 -6.86
C THR A 811 4.10 12.82 -6.94
N ASN A 812 4.14 11.53 -6.56
CA ASN A 812 5.32 10.68 -6.74
C ASN A 812 5.59 10.43 -8.23
N ILE A 813 4.59 10.10 -9.04
CA ILE A 813 4.72 9.91 -10.50
C ILE A 813 5.34 11.15 -11.15
N LEU A 814 4.78 12.34 -10.90
CA LEU A 814 5.30 13.59 -11.45
C LEU A 814 6.74 13.87 -11.00
N ARG A 815 7.04 13.64 -9.70
CA ARG A 815 8.39 13.83 -9.14
C ARG A 815 9.41 12.93 -9.85
N GLU A 816 9.13 11.65 -10.00
CA GLU A 816 10.11 10.70 -10.55
C GLU A 816 10.23 10.78 -12.08
N LEU A 817 9.19 11.23 -12.79
CA LEU A 817 9.29 11.65 -14.19
C LEU A 817 10.22 12.86 -14.34
N ARG A 818 9.99 13.93 -13.57
CA ARG A 818 10.81 15.15 -13.59
C ARG A 818 12.27 14.90 -13.18
N ASN A 819 12.50 14.00 -12.24
CA ASN A 819 13.86 13.58 -11.85
C ASN A 819 14.57 12.72 -12.91
N ARG A 820 13.86 12.25 -13.95
CA ARG A 820 14.30 11.21 -14.89
C ARG A 820 14.83 9.95 -14.18
N ALA A 821 14.22 9.63 -13.03
CA ALA A 821 14.64 8.58 -12.11
C ALA A 821 13.96 7.22 -12.38
N LEU A 822 12.82 7.23 -13.08
CA LEU A 822 12.09 6.02 -13.48
C LEU A 822 12.77 5.33 -14.66
N ASN A 823 13.10 4.04 -14.52
CA ASN A 823 13.45 3.20 -15.67
C ASN A 823 12.18 2.74 -16.40
N ILE A 824 11.56 3.69 -17.12
CA ILE A 824 10.36 3.52 -17.95
C ILE A 824 10.49 2.48 -19.07
N HIS A 825 11.73 2.11 -19.43
CA HIS A 825 12.03 1.08 -20.42
C HIS A 825 11.71 -0.34 -19.89
N ARG A 826 11.64 -0.53 -18.55
CA ARG A 826 11.34 -1.82 -17.91
C ARG A 826 9.85 -2.01 -17.65
N VAL A 827 9.31 -3.15 -18.09
CA VAL A 827 7.88 -3.50 -17.96
C VAL A 827 7.35 -3.47 -16.52
N ASN A 828 8.18 -3.81 -15.53
CA ASN A 828 7.77 -3.80 -14.13
C ASN A 828 7.47 -2.37 -13.62
N PHE A 829 8.18 -1.34 -14.09
CA PHE A 829 7.84 0.05 -13.76
C PHE A 829 6.55 0.49 -14.46
N HIS A 830 6.34 0.08 -15.71
CA HIS A 830 5.06 0.30 -16.41
C HIS A 830 3.87 -0.29 -15.64
N TYR A 831 4.00 -1.54 -15.15
CA TYR A 831 2.96 -2.19 -14.34
C TYR A 831 2.69 -1.49 -13.01
N LEU A 832 3.73 -1.04 -12.30
CA LEU A 832 3.56 -0.29 -11.05
C LEU A 832 2.89 1.07 -11.29
N LEU A 833 3.26 1.77 -12.37
CA LEU A 833 2.63 3.02 -12.82
C LEU A 833 1.16 2.78 -13.22
N ALA A 834 0.88 1.71 -13.96
CA ALA A 834 -0.46 1.34 -14.40
C ALA A 834 -1.38 1.01 -13.21
N GLN A 835 -0.86 0.30 -12.20
CA GLN A 835 -1.56 0.03 -10.94
C GLN A 835 -1.87 1.33 -10.20
N ALA A 836 -0.85 2.16 -9.95
CA ALA A 836 -0.98 3.42 -9.21
C ALA A 836 -1.95 4.40 -9.89
N ALA A 837 -1.95 4.45 -11.22
CA ALA A 837 -2.82 5.32 -12.00
C ALA A 837 -4.26 4.79 -12.14
N SER A 838 -4.51 3.48 -12.02
CA SER A 838 -5.85 2.88 -12.27
C SER A 838 -6.60 2.43 -11.02
N GLN A 839 -5.91 2.17 -9.91
CA GLN A 839 -6.55 1.72 -8.68
C GLN A 839 -7.37 2.85 -8.05
N ILE A 840 -8.65 2.60 -7.77
CA ILE A 840 -9.60 3.60 -7.24
C ILE A 840 -9.11 4.24 -5.94
N GLY A 841 -8.72 3.41 -4.96
CA GLY A 841 -8.54 3.86 -3.58
C GLY A 841 -9.86 4.18 -2.87
N PRO A 842 -9.82 4.78 -1.67
CA PRO A 842 -11.00 5.21 -0.95
C PRO A 842 -11.71 6.34 -1.70
N LEU A 843 -13.04 6.30 -1.65
CA LEU A 843 -13.93 7.36 -2.14
C LEU A 843 -14.29 8.31 -1.00
N ASP A 844 -14.40 9.59 -1.30
CA ASP A 844 -14.90 10.60 -0.37
C ASP A 844 -16.40 10.38 -0.13
N LEU A 845 -16.77 10.08 1.11
CA LEU A 845 -18.13 9.85 1.57
C LEU A 845 -19.08 11.06 1.38
N THR A 846 -18.54 12.26 1.15
CA THR A 846 -19.32 13.49 1.00
C THR A 846 -19.51 13.91 -0.45
N THR A 847 -18.47 13.83 -1.28
CA THR A 847 -18.52 14.26 -2.70
C THR A 847 -18.64 13.09 -3.69
N GLY A 848 -18.37 11.85 -3.27
CA GLY A 848 -18.15 10.72 -4.17
C GLY A 848 -16.85 10.81 -4.97
N GLY A 849 -15.96 11.75 -4.61
CA GLY A 849 -14.68 11.99 -5.28
C GLY A 849 -13.64 10.89 -5.03
N LEU A 850 -12.74 10.71 -5.98
CA LEU A 850 -11.65 9.73 -5.91
C LEU A 850 -10.45 10.31 -5.13
N MET A 851 -10.30 9.95 -3.85
CA MET A 851 -9.31 10.59 -2.95
C MET A 851 -7.84 10.40 -3.38
N TRP A 852 -7.53 9.33 -4.11
CA TRP A 852 -6.18 9.08 -4.66
C TRP A 852 -5.93 9.73 -6.03
N HIS A 853 -6.93 10.40 -6.60
CA HIS A 853 -6.89 11.02 -7.92
C HIS A 853 -7.25 12.51 -7.87
N GLN A 854 -7.26 13.12 -6.67
CA GLN A 854 -7.67 14.51 -6.45
C GLN A 854 -6.78 15.50 -7.20
N GLU A 855 -5.47 15.23 -7.31
CA GLU A 855 -4.52 16.06 -8.08
C GLU A 855 -4.88 16.16 -9.56
N LEU A 856 -5.60 15.19 -10.14
CA LEU A 856 -6.04 15.24 -11.54
C LEU A 856 -7.22 16.22 -11.77
N GLN A 857 -7.81 16.76 -10.69
CA GLN A 857 -8.78 17.84 -10.78
C GLN A 857 -8.11 19.22 -10.89
N GLU A 858 -6.83 19.34 -10.51
CA GLU A 858 -6.08 20.61 -10.49
C GLU A 858 -5.42 20.86 -11.87
N PRO A 859 -5.87 21.87 -12.66
CA PRO A 859 -5.38 22.05 -14.03
C PRO A 859 -3.87 22.32 -14.09
N SER A 860 -3.32 23.05 -13.12
CA SER A 860 -1.87 23.33 -13.03
C SER A 860 -1.04 22.07 -12.80
N PHE A 861 -1.57 21.08 -12.07
CA PHE A 861 -0.90 19.79 -11.90
C PHE A 861 -0.96 18.99 -13.21
N CYS A 862 -2.12 18.95 -13.86
CA CYS A 862 -2.29 18.26 -15.13
C CYS A 862 -1.40 18.82 -16.25
N HIS A 863 -1.27 20.14 -16.38
CA HIS A 863 -0.33 20.75 -17.32
C HIS A 863 1.11 20.37 -17.01
N ALA A 864 1.55 20.49 -15.75
CA ALA A 864 2.90 20.10 -15.35
C ALA A 864 3.20 18.62 -15.63
N LEU A 865 2.22 17.72 -15.49
CA LEU A 865 2.38 16.31 -15.85
C LEU A 865 2.42 16.08 -17.37
N LEU A 866 1.61 16.81 -18.15
CA LEU A 866 1.65 16.73 -19.60
C LEU A 866 2.97 17.28 -20.17
N GLU A 867 3.53 18.36 -19.60
CA GLU A 867 4.83 18.90 -19.98
C GLU A 867 5.96 17.87 -19.80
N GLU A 868 6.01 17.15 -18.67
CA GLU A 868 7.00 16.08 -18.47
C GLU A 868 6.79 14.89 -19.43
N LEU A 869 5.52 14.54 -19.74
CA LEU A 869 5.20 13.46 -20.67
C LEU A 869 5.50 13.83 -22.14
N GLU A 870 5.32 15.09 -22.52
CA GLU A 870 5.68 15.65 -23.83
C GLU A 870 7.21 15.71 -23.97
N SER A 871 7.92 16.24 -22.97
CA SER A 871 9.39 16.24 -22.95
C SER A 871 9.96 14.83 -23.03
N LEU A 872 9.36 13.86 -22.34
CA LEU A 872 9.77 12.46 -22.39
C LEU A 872 9.46 11.80 -23.75
N PHE A 873 8.34 12.15 -24.37
CA PHE A 873 8.01 11.70 -25.72
C PHE A 873 9.02 12.20 -26.75
N ASP A 874 9.41 13.47 -26.70
CA ASP A 874 10.33 14.08 -27.66
C ASP A 874 11.73 13.41 -27.63
N ASP A 875 12.25 13.08 -26.44
CA ASP A 875 13.50 12.33 -26.30
C ASP A 875 13.43 10.92 -26.92
N LEU A 876 12.27 10.25 -26.78
CA LEU A 876 12.07 8.88 -27.25
C LEU A 876 11.67 8.80 -28.73
N ALA A 877 11.08 9.86 -29.30
CA ALA A 877 10.52 9.84 -30.65
C ALA A 877 11.58 9.55 -31.74
N ALA A 878 12.85 9.88 -31.47
CA ALA A 878 13.99 9.59 -32.34
C ALA A 878 14.47 8.12 -32.29
N SER A 879 14.17 7.38 -31.21
CA SER A 879 14.74 6.04 -30.95
C SER A 879 13.74 4.91 -31.18
N LEU A 880 13.97 4.09 -32.20
CA LEU A 880 13.07 3.00 -32.63
C LEU A 880 13.17 1.73 -31.75
N SER A 881 13.38 1.89 -30.43
CA SER A 881 13.78 0.78 -29.55
C SER A 881 12.90 0.57 -28.32
N ASP A 882 12.02 1.51 -27.94
CA ASP A 882 11.28 1.43 -26.68
C ASP A 882 9.75 1.54 -26.82
N GLY A 883 9.10 0.39 -26.67
CA GLY A 883 7.64 0.30 -26.58
C GLY A 883 7.06 0.47 -25.20
N VAL A 884 7.84 0.21 -24.15
CA VAL A 884 7.35 0.20 -22.77
C VAL A 884 7.15 1.63 -22.27
N ALA A 885 8.08 2.55 -22.58
CA ALA A 885 7.87 3.96 -22.28
C ALA A 885 6.74 4.58 -23.11
N MET A 886 6.66 4.30 -24.41
CA MET A 886 5.56 4.82 -25.25
C MET A 886 4.19 4.31 -24.77
N ASN A 887 4.10 3.06 -24.32
CA ASN A 887 2.90 2.53 -23.69
C ASN A 887 2.61 3.23 -22.35
N THR A 888 3.63 3.48 -21.53
CA THR A 888 3.52 4.23 -20.27
C THR A 888 3.02 5.66 -20.46
N ILE A 889 3.59 6.41 -21.42
CA ILE A 889 3.14 7.75 -21.80
C ILE A 889 1.68 7.72 -22.25
N THR A 890 1.33 6.77 -23.13
CA THR A 890 -0.05 6.60 -23.61
C THR A 890 -1.02 6.28 -22.48
N PHE A 891 -0.62 5.43 -21.53
CA PHE A 891 -1.42 5.04 -20.38
C PHE A 891 -1.70 6.21 -19.44
N LEU A 892 -0.66 6.97 -19.07
CA LEU A 892 -0.80 8.13 -18.19
C LEU A 892 -1.60 9.26 -18.87
N ALA A 893 -1.35 9.54 -20.16
CA ALA A 893 -2.09 10.54 -20.93
C ALA A 893 -3.57 10.17 -21.11
N THR A 894 -3.89 8.91 -21.41
CA THR A 894 -5.30 8.46 -21.49
C THR A 894 -5.99 8.49 -20.12
N ARG A 895 -5.29 8.14 -19.03
CA ARG A 895 -5.86 8.21 -17.67
C ARG A 895 -6.14 9.65 -17.22
N LEU A 896 -5.24 10.58 -17.51
CA LEU A 896 -5.39 12.00 -17.23
C LEU A 896 -6.57 12.59 -18.03
N LEU A 897 -6.66 12.29 -19.32
CA LEU A 897 -7.76 12.70 -20.21
C LEU A 897 -9.14 12.18 -19.77
N THR A 898 -9.19 11.04 -19.08
CA THR A 898 -10.42 10.52 -18.45
C THR A 898 -10.81 11.26 -17.16
N SER A 899 -9.85 11.90 -16.48
CA SER A 899 -10.02 12.41 -15.11
C SER A 899 -10.14 13.93 -15.01
N SER A 900 -9.49 14.67 -15.91
CA SER A 900 -9.48 16.13 -15.84
C SER A 900 -10.74 16.72 -16.47
N PRO A 901 -11.46 17.62 -15.76
CA PRO A 901 -12.63 18.32 -16.30
C PRO A 901 -12.26 19.51 -17.22
N CYS A 902 -10.97 19.86 -17.32
CA CYS A 902 -10.51 21.03 -18.08
C CYS A 902 -10.37 20.73 -19.58
N GLU A 903 -10.93 21.60 -20.43
CA GLU A 903 -10.87 21.43 -21.89
C GLU A 903 -9.47 21.68 -22.46
N ASP A 904 -8.73 22.68 -21.96
CA ASP A 904 -7.35 22.98 -22.40
C ASP A 904 -6.39 21.80 -22.13
N VAL A 905 -6.49 21.24 -20.92
CA VAL A 905 -5.78 20.01 -20.51
C VAL A 905 -6.17 18.84 -21.42
N SER A 906 -7.46 18.69 -21.71
CA SER A 906 -7.96 17.65 -22.60
C SER A 906 -7.43 17.80 -24.03
N GLU A 907 -7.33 19.02 -24.55
CA GLU A 907 -6.77 19.28 -25.88
C GLU A 907 -5.25 19.03 -25.92
N GLN A 908 -4.49 19.41 -24.88
CA GLN A 908 -3.07 19.05 -24.79
C GLN A 908 -2.87 17.52 -24.74
N ALA A 909 -3.61 16.81 -23.90
CA ALA A 909 -3.55 15.34 -23.85
C ALA A 909 -3.94 14.68 -25.19
N ILE A 910 -4.96 15.20 -25.90
CA ILE A 910 -5.33 14.74 -27.24
C ILE A 910 -4.20 15.00 -28.26
N ARG A 911 -3.51 16.15 -28.20
CA ARG A 911 -2.37 16.45 -29.06
C ARG A 911 -1.20 15.48 -28.83
N LEU A 912 -0.83 15.24 -27.57
CA LEU A 912 0.17 14.23 -27.21
C LEU A 912 -0.21 12.84 -27.74
N LEU A 913 -1.44 12.37 -27.52
CA LEU A 913 -1.89 11.07 -28.00
C LEU A 913 -1.86 10.95 -29.54
N ARG A 914 -2.17 12.03 -30.28
CA ARG A 914 -2.04 12.07 -31.74
C ARG A 914 -0.58 11.96 -32.19
N ASN A 915 0.35 12.64 -31.50
CA ASN A 915 1.78 12.58 -31.79
C ASN A 915 2.35 11.17 -31.53
N VAL A 916 2.01 10.57 -30.40
CA VAL A 916 2.36 9.18 -30.06
C VAL A 916 1.82 8.20 -31.11
N ARG A 917 0.54 8.34 -31.51
CA ARG A 917 -0.07 7.50 -32.56
C ARG A 917 0.66 7.63 -33.88
N LYS A 918 0.98 8.86 -34.32
CA LYS A 918 1.68 9.11 -35.58
C LYS A 918 3.08 8.47 -35.60
N ASN A 919 3.84 8.61 -34.52
CA ASN A 919 5.20 8.06 -34.46
C ASN A 919 5.19 6.53 -34.30
N THR A 920 4.35 5.98 -33.42
CA THR A 920 4.23 4.52 -33.26
C THR A 920 3.69 3.85 -34.53
N PHE A 921 2.76 4.47 -35.27
CA PHE A 921 2.33 3.94 -36.57
C PHE A 921 3.41 4.00 -37.65
N ARG A 922 4.26 5.05 -37.67
CA ARG A 922 5.46 5.09 -38.51
C ARG A 922 6.37 3.90 -38.23
N TRP A 923 6.65 3.63 -36.95
CA TRP A 923 7.45 2.49 -36.52
C TRP A 923 6.81 1.14 -36.86
N VAL A 924 5.48 0.99 -36.75
CA VAL A 924 4.75 -0.21 -37.23
C VAL A 924 4.98 -0.42 -38.72
N LYS A 925 4.87 0.62 -39.55
CA LYS A 925 5.14 0.52 -41.00
C LYS A 925 6.59 0.10 -41.26
N GLU A 926 7.56 0.74 -40.60
CA GLU A 926 9.00 0.47 -40.76
C GLU A 926 9.38 -0.96 -40.32
N LEU A 927 8.93 -1.39 -39.13
CA LEU A 927 9.14 -2.75 -38.62
C LEU A 927 8.45 -3.81 -39.49
N SER A 928 7.24 -3.52 -40.01
CA SER A 928 6.55 -4.44 -40.91
C SER A 928 7.30 -4.66 -42.23
N TYR A 929 7.95 -3.62 -42.77
CA TYR A 929 8.80 -3.71 -43.95
C TYR A 929 10.08 -4.51 -43.67
N ASN A 930 10.73 -4.25 -42.53
CA ASN A 930 11.94 -4.96 -42.13
C ASN A 930 11.69 -6.47 -41.89
N LEU A 931 10.51 -6.84 -41.39
CA LEU A 931 10.08 -8.24 -41.25
C LEU A 931 9.76 -8.95 -42.57
N ILE A 932 9.55 -8.23 -43.68
CA ILE A 932 9.46 -8.84 -45.02
C ILE A 932 10.87 -9.24 -45.50
N GLN A 933 11.91 -8.48 -45.13
CA GLN A 933 13.30 -8.78 -45.48
C GLN A 933 13.92 -9.85 -44.59
N ASP A 934 13.56 -9.87 -43.30
CA ASP A 934 13.99 -10.87 -42.31
C ASP A 934 12.76 -11.44 -41.58
N PRO A 935 12.12 -12.48 -42.14
CA PRO A 935 10.90 -13.07 -41.57
C PRO A 935 11.11 -13.82 -40.25
N MET A 936 12.36 -14.14 -39.88
CA MET A 936 12.68 -15.02 -38.76
C MET A 936 12.97 -14.27 -37.45
N SER A 937 13.23 -12.97 -37.48
CA SER A 937 13.48 -12.18 -36.27
C SER A 937 12.28 -12.15 -35.31
N HIS A 938 12.38 -12.93 -34.23
CA HIS A 938 11.37 -12.97 -33.16
C HIS A 938 11.30 -11.65 -32.38
N GLU A 939 12.44 -10.99 -32.16
CA GLU A 939 12.51 -9.70 -31.45
C GLU A 939 11.79 -8.59 -32.23
N ARG A 940 12.05 -8.45 -33.54
CA ARG A 940 11.36 -7.47 -34.39
C ARG A 940 9.85 -7.74 -34.46
N ARG A 941 9.44 -9.02 -34.44
CA ARG A 941 8.02 -9.42 -34.42
C ARG A 941 7.34 -9.02 -33.11
N LYS A 942 8.02 -9.19 -31.98
CA LYS A 942 7.53 -8.74 -30.66
C LYS A 942 7.46 -7.21 -30.61
N LEU A 943 8.51 -6.50 -31.03
CA LEU A 943 8.52 -5.03 -31.06
C LEU A 943 7.43 -4.47 -31.99
N LEU A 944 7.17 -5.08 -33.15
CA LEU A 944 6.04 -4.72 -34.03
C LEU A 944 4.70 -4.87 -33.30
N GLN A 945 4.51 -5.97 -32.58
CA GLN A 945 3.30 -6.22 -31.79
C GLN A 945 3.12 -5.16 -30.69
N ASP A 946 4.18 -4.86 -29.96
CA ASP A 946 4.17 -3.86 -28.89
C ASP A 946 3.90 -2.45 -29.44
N MET A 947 4.52 -2.06 -30.57
CA MET A 947 4.23 -0.78 -31.24
C MET A 947 2.79 -0.70 -31.73
N ALA A 948 2.26 -1.77 -32.30
CA ALA A 948 0.89 -1.82 -32.78
C ALA A 948 -0.11 -1.76 -31.61
N ALA A 949 0.18 -2.43 -30.49
CA ALA A 949 -0.61 -2.35 -29.25
C ALA A 949 -0.61 -0.94 -28.68
N THR A 950 0.55 -0.29 -28.57
CA THR A 950 0.68 1.09 -28.09
C THR A 950 -0.06 2.07 -29.00
N CYS A 951 0.17 2.02 -30.31
CA CYS A 951 -0.56 2.82 -31.31
C CYS A 951 -2.08 2.68 -31.19
N ARG A 952 -2.57 1.44 -31.01
CA ARG A 952 -4.00 1.18 -30.79
C ARG A 952 -4.50 1.75 -29.45
N SER A 953 -3.68 1.71 -28.40
CA SER A 953 -4.06 2.15 -27.06
C SER A 953 -4.30 3.66 -26.95
N THR A 954 -3.74 4.48 -27.86
CA THR A 954 -4.03 5.93 -27.93
C THR A 954 -5.52 6.21 -28.20
N CYS A 955 -6.24 5.23 -28.75
CA CYS A 955 -7.67 5.29 -29.03
C CYS A 955 -8.53 4.56 -27.96
N ASP A 956 -7.96 4.07 -26.84
CA ASP A 956 -8.73 3.43 -25.76
C ASP A 956 -9.33 4.44 -24.76
N VAL A 957 -9.86 5.54 -25.29
CA VAL A 957 -10.55 6.61 -24.55
C VAL A 957 -12.06 6.37 -24.47
N ASP A 958 -12.80 7.32 -23.90
CA ASP A 958 -14.27 7.29 -23.87
C ASP A 958 -14.89 7.65 -25.23
N PRO A 959 -16.13 7.22 -25.54
CA PRO A 959 -16.71 7.34 -26.88
C PRO A 959 -16.87 8.78 -27.39
N THR A 960 -17.07 9.75 -26.51
CA THR A 960 -17.11 11.19 -26.82
C THR A 960 -15.75 11.69 -27.27
N THR A 961 -14.71 11.37 -26.51
CA THR A 961 -13.31 11.71 -26.79
C THR A 961 -12.75 10.97 -28.00
N LEU A 962 -13.20 9.74 -28.25
CA LEU A 962 -12.82 8.94 -29.43
C LEU A 962 -13.15 9.68 -30.74
N ARG A 963 -14.31 10.36 -30.79
CA ARG A 963 -14.72 11.22 -31.92
C ARG A 963 -13.82 12.45 -32.09
N LYS A 964 -13.21 12.97 -31.01
CA LYS A 964 -12.19 14.03 -31.09
C LYS A 964 -10.82 13.50 -31.53
N ILE A 965 -10.52 12.21 -31.32
CA ILE A 965 -9.22 11.57 -31.62
C ILE A 965 -9.15 10.95 -33.02
N ILE A 966 -10.25 10.46 -33.59
CA ILE A 966 -10.31 9.89 -34.95
C ILE A 966 -11.03 10.90 -35.86
N LEU A 967 -10.25 11.73 -36.57
CA LEU A 967 -10.77 12.80 -37.44
C LEU A 967 -10.41 12.61 -38.91
N SER A 968 -9.39 11.82 -39.23
CA SER A 968 -8.88 11.60 -40.59
C SER A 968 -8.98 10.13 -41.02
N ALA A 969 -8.91 9.89 -42.33
CA ALA A 969 -8.80 8.54 -42.87
C ALA A 969 -7.52 7.83 -42.41
N GLU A 970 -6.42 8.57 -42.19
CA GLU A 970 -5.15 8.04 -41.67
C GLU A 970 -5.30 7.53 -40.22
N ASP A 971 -6.12 8.17 -39.40
CA ASP A 971 -6.39 7.72 -38.02
C ASP A 971 -7.14 6.38 -38.00
N VAL A 972 -8.07 6.19 -38.95
CA VAL A 972 -8.81 4.94 -39.15
C VAL A 972 -7.89 3.86 -39.73
N GLU A 973 -7.03 4.21 -40.70
CA GLU A 973 -6.00 3.32 -41.24
C GLU A 973 -5.08 2.80 -40.11
N ALA A 974 -4.55 3.70 -39.28
CA ALA A 974 -3.68 3.35 -38.17
C ALA A 974 -4.34 2.38 -37.20
N LEU A 975 -5.57 2.67 -36.77
CA LEU A 975 -6.35 1.83 -35.86
C LEU A 975 -6.62 0.43 -36.43
N LEU A 976 -7.03 0.34 -37.71
CA LEU A 976 -7.33 -0.93 -38.38
C LEU A 976 -6.06 -1.73 -38.68
N ALA A 977 -5.03 -1.10 -39.23
CA ALA A 977 -3.76 -1.74 -39.56
C ALA A 977 -3.07 -2.27 -38.30
N CYS A 978 -2.97 -1.49 -37.23
CA CYS A 978 -2.42 -1.97 -35.96
C CYS A 978 -3.25 -3.11 -35.36
N SER A 979 -4.58 -3.07 -35.45
CA SER A 979 -5.44 -4.20 -35.05
C SER A 979 -5.15 -5.47 -35.86
N ILE A 980 -4.94 -5.36 -37.17
CA ILE A 980 -4.55 -6.47 -38.05
C ILE A 980 -3.17 -7.01 -37.68
N PHE A 981 -2.17 -6.14 -37.46
CA PHE A 981 -0.82 -6.54 -37.07
C PHE A 981 -0.79 -7.27 -35.71
N ILE A 982 -1.53 -6.77 -34.71
CA ILE A 982 -1.70 -7.46 -33.41
C ILE A 982 -2.27 -8.88 -33.61
N HIS A 983 -3.28 -9.03 -34.49
CA HIS A 983 -3.85 -10.35 -34.76
C HIS A 983 -2.89 -11.28 -35.51
N ALA A 984 -2.18 -10.78 -36.52
CA ALA A 984 -1.29 -11.56 -37.35
C ALA A 984 -0.02 -12.02 -36.61
N THR A 985 0.54 -11.17 -35.75
CA THR A 985 1.78 -11.46 -34.99
C THR A 985 1.59 -12.44 -33.84
N THR A 986 0.40 -12.47 -33.23
CA THR A 986 0.10 -13.33 -32.06
C THR A 986 -0.37 -14.75 -32.41
N GLY A 987 -0.56 -15.04 -33.70
CA GLY A 987 -0.97 -16.36 -34.20
C GLY A 987 -2.47 -16.67 -34.01
N PRO A 988 -3.02 -17.64 -34.77
CA PRO A 988 -4.45 -17.97 -34.76
C PRO A 988 -4.94 -18.65 -33.47
N THR A 989 -4.03 -18.94 -32.54
CA THR A 989 -4.29 -19.60 -31.25
C THR A 989 -4.30 -18.65 -30.05
N ASN A 990 -3.83 -17.40 -30.17
CA ASN A 990 -3.89 -16.43 -29.08
C ASN A 990 -5.25 -15.69 -29.09
N PRO A 991 -6.07 -15.83 -28.03
CA PRO A 991 -7.38 -15.21 -27.98
C PRO A 991 -7.39 -13.78 -27.44
N ALA A 992 -6.37 -13.34 -26.69
CA ALA A 992 -6.34 -11.99 -26.12
C ALA A 992 -6.30 -10.92 -27.23
N SER A 993 -5.45 -11.14 -28.25
CA SER A 993 -5.42 -10.31 -29.46
C SER A 993 -6.74 -10.33 -30.23
N ARG A 994 -7.41 -11.49 -30.35
CA ARG A 994 -8.78 -11.57 -30.90
C ARG A 994 -9.78 -10.74 -30.10
N MET A 995 -9.72 -10.78 -28.77
CA MET A 995 -10.57 -9.96 -27.89
C MET A 995 -10.35 -8.46 -28.15
N PHE A 996 -9.09 -8.02 -28.23
CA PHE A 996 -8.76 -6.62 -28.54
C PHE A 996 -9.28 -6.18 -29.91
N VAL A 997 -9.10 -6.98 -30.95
CA VAL A 997 -9.54 -6.66 -32.32
C VAL A 997 -11.07 -6.67 -32.44
N LEU A 998 -11.75 -7.66 -31.87
CA LEU A 998 -13.21 -7.74 -31.85
C LEU A 998 -13.84 -6.59 -31.05
N ARG A 999 -13.22 -6.16 -29.94
CA ARG A 999 -13.62 -4.96 -29.19
C ARG A 999 -13.34 -3.68 -29.98
N THR A 1000 -12.30 -3.62 -30.84
CA THR A 1000 -12.07 -2.46 -31.73
C THR A 1000 -13.20 -2.31 -32.75
N CYS A 1001 -13.47 -3.35 -33.55
CA CYS A 1001 -14.40 -3.28 -34.69
C CYS A 1001 -15.89 -3.13 -34.29
N ARG A 1002 -16.18 -3.00 -32.98
CA ARG A 1002 -17.51 -2.89 -32.37
C ARG A 1002 -17.73 -1.59 -31.57
N ARG A 1003 -16.68 -0.77 -31.44
CA ARG A 1003 -16.76 0.61 -30.92
C ARG A 1003 -16.88 1.56 -32.10
#